data_AF-A0A8H4T9M3-F1
#
_entry.id   AF-A0A8H4T9M3-F1
#
_cell.length_a   1.000
_cell.length_b   1.000
_cell.length_c   1.000
_cell.angle_alpha   90.00
_cell.angle_beta   90.00
_cell.angle_gamma   90.00
#
_symmetry.space_group_name_H-M   'P 1'
#
loop_
_entity.id
_entity.type
_entity.pdbx_description
1 polymer ?
#
loop_
_entity_poly.entity_id
_entity_poly.type
_entity_poly.pdbx_seq_one_letter_code
_entity_poly.pdbx_strand_id
1 'polypeptide(L)'
;MSVVAPAPLPISQPQASVKDAAIVQVRATDDTDRGSSFTVQPKPVPRGTPAFEARRAALLDTIKTKVPLEYYLPAELIANPPLDVSNIPSSCGILTEDEIRITEDYDAVGLLQALASRQFSAVQVATAFAKRSIIAHQLTCCLTQWLMDEAIVQARGLDEYMAKHGKPIGPLHGLPISIKEHMAIAGTLSSQGCLASLREDTTDSDMVAILRSLGAVFYCKTNQPQTIMHLETDSLWGRTLNPFNINLSAGGSTGGEAALIAMKGSVLGIGTDIGGSIRGPAAFCGIYGFKPTSYTMPMRGFDAMPFPAELTVLASTGPMCRSLRDMDLLMHCVLSSKPHLKDPRLVPIPWNGLKTPVNGRLKIGFVSDDGFVVPQPPVVKALAWAREQLSDPSYKDLIELKEFKVFDSAGAWSKIRRMYWPDGGQPTRDAIHATGEPIHPLSDWIWKDAEPLGMQTAVDLSLMRRERDEFRWAFAKSWEDQDVDILIGPAFVGPASAHDTAFFWNYTSLYNLVDYPGVVIPTPIKVEGSEKYPGDYEPLSEACGQVKKLWEESDFTGAPINLQVVARKYHDNELFGALALLKDPAALYNLVNHQSSFVHDIERLNKSDSMAAAFNIVRQSLFAGSPRYTENDLPDLKGKVVAITGSNTGVGKEIAKMVYSKNAKVYMFARTTAKNERARDEIKAAFPDSQGELICIQLDLADLDSVQTAAAEFTSKEDKLHVLFNNAGVGFPEYGSKTKQGYELQLGVNCLGSFALTQRLTPVLVSTAKVSTPGTVRVVWASSTAAFWTSTKKYIERVKNIDKQSLFQQYAISKLGNYYHATEYAARYKSDGIISVPLNPGNLDSELWRTQAKFLTFILRKTVFYPPHYGGYVNIFAGFSPEVTLENSGRFISPWGRLWHALPAMVKGSKTEAEGGTGHAKRFWEWTEEQVSQYTSAPSAKESLT
;
A
#
# COMPACT_ATOMS: atom_id res chain seq x y z
N MET A 1 -5.50 -13.41 -36.88
CA MET A 1 -4.32 -14.24 -36.54
C MET A 1 -4.57 -14.89 -35.20
N SER A 2 -4.54 -16.22 -35.18
CA SER A 2 -4.93 -17.09 -34.06
C SER A 2 -4.01 -16.91 -32.84
N VAL A 3 -4.58 -16.54 -31.69
CA VAL A 3 -3.90 -16.57 -30.39
C VAL A 3 -4.23 -17.91 -29.75
N VAL A 4 -3.28 -18.84 -29.80
CA VAL A 4 -3.35 -20.12 -29.11
C VAL A 4 -3.25 -19.87 -27.61
N ALA A 5 -4.34 -20.09 -26.87
CA ALA A 5 -4.31 -20.15 -25.42
C ALA A 5 -3.41 -21.32 -24.98
N PRO A 6 -2.54 -21.15 -23.97
CA PRO A 6 -1.75 -22.27 -23.45
C PRO A 6 -2.70 -23.34 -22.89
N ALA A 7 -2.43 -24.60 -23.22
CA ALA A 7 -3.21 -25.74 -22.74
C ALA A 7 -3.16 -25.81 -21.20
N PRO A 8 -4.28 -26.15 -20.53
CA PRO A 8 -4.28 -26.37 -19.09
C PRO A 8 -3.31 -27.51 -18.74
N LEU A 9 -2.56 -27.36 -17.64
CA LEU A 9 -1.75 -28.44 -17.08
C LEU A 9 -2.63 -29.67 -16.81
N PRO A 10 -2.12 -30.90 -17.02
CA PRO A 10 -2.88 -32.10 -16.69
C PRO A 10 -3.22 -32.09 -15.20
N ILE A 11 -4.51 -32.19 -14.90
CA ILE A 11 -5.00 -32.43 -13.55
C ILE A 11 -4.53 -33.84 -13.15
N SER A 12 -3.54 -33.94 -12.25
CA SER A 12 -3.34 -35.19 -11.52
C SER A 12 -4.50 -35.33 -10.54
N GLN A 13 -5.56 -36.01 -10.95
CA GLN A 13 -6.59 -36.47 -10.01
C GLN A 13 -5.94 -37.44 -9.02
N PRO A 14 -6.07 -37.23 -7.70
CA PRO A 14 -5.92 -38.33 -6.77
C PRO A 14 -7.10 -39.28 -7.01
N GLN A 15 -6.85 -40.46 -7.56
CA GLN A 15 -7.81 -41.56 -7.51
C GLN A 15 -7.97 -41.99 -6.05
N ALA A 16 -8.97 -41.45 -5.36
CA ALA A 16 -9.52 -42.06 -4.15
C ALA A 16 -10.85 -42.72 -4.54
N SER A 17 -10.84 -44.05 -4.51
CA SER A 17 -12.02 -44.86 -4.80
C SER A 17 -13.10 -44.65 -3.73
N VAL A 18 -14.33 -44.48 -4.22
CA VAL A 18 -15.56 -44.51 -3.43
C VAL A 18 -15.71 -45.88 -2.77
N LYS A 19 -15.63 -45.93 -1.43
CA LYS A 19 -16.27 -46.94 -0.59
C LYS A 19 -16.67 -46.34 0.76
N ASP A 20 -17.98 -46.25 0.94
CA ASP A 20 -18.79 -46.38 2.16
C ASP A 20 -18.28 -45.80 3.50
N ALA A 21 -19.05 -44.83 4.00
CA ALA A 21 -19.50 -44.70 5.39
C ALA A 21 -18.62 -45.38 6.46
N ALA A 22 -17.55 -44.70 6.86
CA ALA A 22 -16.89 -44.94 8.14
C ALA A 22 -16.78 -43.61 8.88
N ILE A 23 -17.65 -43.48 9.89
CA ILE A 23 -17.59 -42.51 10.98
C ILE A 23 -16.13 -42.39 11.44
N VAL A 24 -15.60 -41.16 11.40
CA VAL A 24 -14.31 -40.80 11.99
C VAL A 24 -14.35 -41.13 13.48
N GLN A 25 -13.85 -42.31 13.86
CA GLN A 25 -13.44 -42.54 15.25
C GLN A 25 -12.15 -41.76 15.46
N VAL A 26 -12.31 -40.55 15.98
CA VAL A 26 -11.21 -39.75 16.53
C VAL A 26 -10.58 -40.54 17.66
N ARG A 27 -9.28 -40.87 17.52
CA ARG A 27 -8.46 -41.32 18.65
C ARG A 27 -8.39 -40.17 19.65
N ALA A 28 -9.11 -40.30 20.76
CA ALA A 28 -8.85 -39.51 21.96
C ALA A 28 -7.48 -39.91 22.50
N THR A 29 -6.45 -39.15 22.15
CA THR A 29 -5.23 -39.06 22.95
C THR A 29 -5.43 -37.92 23.94
N ASP A 30 -5.19 -38.17 25.22
CA ASP A 30 -5.32 -37.23 26.33
C ASP A 30 -4.86 -35.82 25.97
N ASP A 31 -5.83 -34.90 25.84
CA ASP A 31 -5.66 -33.53 25.37
C ASP A 31 -6.22 -32.59 26.44
N THR A 32 -5.60 -32.62 27.62
CA THR A 32 -6.01 -31.81 28.77
C THR A 32 -5.55 -30.34 28.67
N ASP A 33 -4.84 -29.97 27.58
CA ASP A 33 -4.23 -28.64 27.40
C ASP A 33 -4.91 -27.77 26.32
N ARG A 34 -5.88 -28.31 25.56
CA ARG A 34 -6.73 -27.50 24.66
C ARG A 34 -7.90 -26.90 25.44
N GLY A 35 -7.63 -25.74 26.07
CA GLY A 35 -8.58 -24.97 26.89
C GLY A 35 -9.93 -24.62 26.22
N SER A 36 -10.82 -24.02 27.00
CA SER A 36 -12.29 -23.98 26.81
C SER A 36 -12.87 -23.11 25.68
N SER A 37 -12.06 -22.40 24.86
CA SER A 37 -12.53 -21.80 23.59
C SER A 37 -11.36 -21.53 22.62
N PHE A 38 -11.52 -21.90 21.35
CA PHE A 38 -10.53 -21.64 20.28
C PHE A 38 -10.65 -20.23 19.67
N THR A 39 -11.82 -19.60 19.81
CA THR A 39 -12.09 -18.26 19.30
C THR A 39 -12.64 -17.35 20.40
N VAL A 40 -12.37 -16.05 20.32
CA VAL A 40 -13.02 -15.05 21.16
C VAL A 40 -14.54 -15.07 20.95
N GLN A 41 -15.31 -15.02 22.04
CA GLN A 41 -16.77 -15.10 22.01
C GLN A 41 -17.41 -14.20 23.07
N PRO A 42 -17.57 -12.89 22.81
CA PRO A 42 -18.10 -11.93 23.78
C PRO A 42 -19.61 -12.12 24.02
N LYS A 43 -20.32 -12.70 23.04
CA LYS A 43 -21.73 -13.06 23.13
C LYS A 43 -21.93 -14.52 22.71
N PRO A 44 -22.60 -15.35 23.53
CA PRO A 44 -22.91 -16.73 23.17
C PRO A 44 -23.70 -16.83 21.86
N VAL A 45 -23.47 -17.88 21.09
CA VAL A 45 -24.34 -18.23 19.95
C VAL A 45 -25.53 -19.08 20.44
N PRO A 46 -26.70 -19.01 19.77
CA PRO A 46 -27.84 -19.87 20.09
C PRO A 46 -27.46 -21.36 20.10
N ARG A 47 -28.03 -22.13 21.04
CA ARG A 47 -27.80 -23.58 21.16
C ARG A 47 -28.99 -24.38 20.62
N GLY A 48 -28.70 -25.47 19.92
CA GLY A 48 -29.68 -26.39 19.36
C GLY A 48 -29.88 -27.66 20.17
N THR A 49 -30.40 -28.68 19.50
CA THR A 49 -30.53 -30.04 20.06
C THR A 49 -29.15 -30.66 20.33
N PRO A 50 -29.04 -31.65 21.23
CA PRO A 50 -27.77 -32.35 21.47
C PRO A 50 -27.14 -32.95 20.20
N ALA A 51 -27.97 -33.44 19.27
CA ALA A 51 -27.50 -34.00 18.00
C ALA A 51 -26.90 -32.92 17.07
N PHE A 52 -27.52 -31.74 17.02
CA PHE A 52 -26.98 -30.58 16.32
C PHE A 52 -25.65 -30.15 16.93
N GLU A 53 -25.57 -29.99 18.26
CA GLU A 53 -24.35 -29.56 18.94
C GLU A 53 -23.19 -30.54 18.73
N ALA A 54 -23.47 -31.85 18.72
CA ALA A 54 -22.44 -32.85 18.41
C ALA A 54 -21.89 -32.69 16.98
N ARG A 55 -22.77 -32.44 15.99
CA ARG A 55 -22.34 -32.18 14.60
C ARG A 55 -21.60 -30.86 14.47
N ARG A 56 -22.09 -29.80 15.11
CA ARG A 56 -21.44 -28.48 15.15
C ARG A 56 -20.04 -28.58 15.77
N ALA A 57 -19.89 -29.29 16.88
CA ALA A 57 -18.58 -29.52 17.51
C ALA A 57 -17.63 -30.23 16.56
N ALA A 58 -18.08 -31.30 15.88
CA ALA A 58 -17.27 -32.01 14.89
C ALA A 58 -16.80 -31.11 13.74
N LEU A 59 -17.66 -30.19 13.26
CA LEU A 59 -17.30 -29.20 12.25
C LEU A 59 -16.25 -28.21 12.75
N LEU A 60 -16.44 -27.65 13.95
CA LEU A 60 -15.48 -26.71 14.54
C LEU A 60 -14.11 -27.35 14.79
N ASP A 61 -14.10 -28.63 15.16
CA ASP A 61 -12.86 -29.36 15.39
C ASP A 61 -12.07 -29.63 14.10
N THR A 62 -12.69 -29.55 12.91
CA THR A 62 -11.97 -29.68 11.63
C THR A 62 -10.92 -28.59 11.42
N ILE A 63 -11.18 -27.35 11.89
CA ILE A 63 -10.18 -26.28 11.87
C ILE A 63 -9.15 -26.57 12.95
N LYS A 64 -9.59 -26.74 14.21
CA LYS A 64 -8.67 -26.88 15.36
C LYS A 64 -7.64 -27.99 15.17
N THR A 65 -8.05 -29.12 14.61
CA THR A 65 -7.17 -30.28 14.39
C THR A 65 -6.15 -30.09 13.27
N LYS A 66 -6.44 -29.22 12.28
CA LYS A 66 -5.49 -28.86 11.22
C LYS A 66 -4.45 -27.84 11.67
N VAL A 67 -4.76 -27.02 12.69
CA VAL A 67 -3.91 -25.90 13.11
C VAL A 67 -2.76 -26.40 13.98
N PRO A 68 -1.49 -26.13 13.62
CA PRO A 68 -0.34 -26.43 14.45
C PRO A 68 -0.38 -25.66 15.78
N LEU A 69 0.07 -26.28 16.87
CA LEU A 69 0.04 -25.68 18.21
C LEU A 69 0.83 -24.37 18.30
N GLU A 70 1.89 -24.22 17.51
CA GLU A 70 2.67 -22.98 17.43
C GLU A 70 1.91 -21.78 16.86
N TYR A 71 0.74 -22.00 16.24
CA TYR A 71 -0.12 -20.92 15.74
C TYR A 71 -1.27 -20.58 16.71
N TYR A 72 -1.37 -21.27 17.85
CA TYR A 72 -2.36 -20.95 18.87
C TYR A 72 -1.93 -19.68 19.61
N LEU A 73 -2.89 -18.77 19.78
CA LEU A 73 -2.73 -17.63 20.66
C LEU A 73 -2.77 -18.08 22.12
N PRO A 74 -2.15 -17.34 23.05
CA PRO A 74 -2.23 -17.64 24.48
C PRO A 74 -3.70 -17.74 24.93
N ALA A 75 -4.05 -18.80 25.68
CA ALA A 75 -5.43 -19.01 26.14
C ALA A 75 -5.98 -17.82 26.93
N GLU A 76 -5.13 -17.16 27.71
CA GLU A 76 -5.47 -15.94 28.46
C GLU A 76 -5.91 -14.78 27.55
N LEU A 77 -5.30 -14.64 26.37
CA LEU A 77 -5.69 -13.62 25.40
C LEU A 77 -7.06 -13.91 24.78
N ILE A 78 -7.43 -15.18 24.62
CA ILE A 78 -8.75 -15.59 24.12
C ILE A 78 -9.82 -15.44 25.18
N ALA A 79 -9.49 -15.75 26.43
CA ALA A 79 -10.40 -15.60 27.57
C ALA A 79 -10.64 -14.12 27.92
N ASN A 80 -9.59 -13.29 27.85
CA ASN A 80 -9.61 -11.88 28.23
C ASN A 80 -9.02 -10.98 27.13
N PRO A 81 -9.68 -10.90 25.94
CA PRO A 81 -9.19 -10.11 24.83
C PRO A 81 -9.38 -8.59 25.08
N PRO A 82 -8.48 -7.74 24.54
CA PRO A 82 -8.74 -6.31 24.48
C PRO A 82 -9.92 -5.99 23.54
N LEU A 83 -10.46 -4.78 23.66
CA LEU A 83 -11.54 -4.32 22.78
C LEU A 83 -11.12 -4.28 21.30
N ASP A 84 -9.96 -3.68 21.04
CA ASP A 84 -9.32 -3.63 19.72
C ASP A 84 -8.28 -4.74 19.60
N VAL A 85 -8.55 -5.70 18.71
CA VAL A 85 -7.69 -6.84 18.41
C VAL A 85 -6.93 -6.67 17.09
N SER A 86 -7.11 -5.55 16.39
CA SER A 86 -6.64 -5.32 15.02
C SER A 86 -5.12 -5.43 14.83
N ASN A 87 -4.35 -5.12 15.88
CA ASN A 87 -2.88 -5.10 15.83
C ASN A 87 -2.24 -6.41 16.35
N ILE A 88 -3.03 -7.30 16.97
CA ILE A 88 -2.50 -8.52 17.59
C ILE A 88 -1.76 -9.43 16.60
N PRO A 89 -2.21 -9.64 15.35
CA PRO A 89 -1.47 -10.49 14.41
C PRO A 89 -0.02 -10.09 14.20
N SER A 90 0.30 -8.80 14.34
CA SER A 90 1.65 -8.27 14.16
C SER A 90 2.48 -8.30 15.45
N SER A 91 1.83 -8.31 16.62
CA SER A 91 2.48 -8.23 17.93
C SER A 91 2.51 -9.54 18.71
N CYS A 92 1.77 -10.57 18.28
CA CYS A 92 1.65 -11.83 19.03
C CYS A 92 2.89 -12.74 18.96
N GLY A 93 3.86 -12.43 18.11
CA GLY A 93 5.13 -13.18 18.00
C GLY A 93 5.08 -14.46 17.16
N ILE A 94 3.94 -14.79 16.54
CA ILE A 94 3.79 -15.99 15.69
C ILE A 94 4.32 -15.75 14.27
N LEU A 95 4.12 -14.54 13.74
CA LEU A 95 4.58 -14.16 12.41
C LEU A 95 6.04 -13.68 12.46
N THR A 96 6.83 -14.09 11.48
CA THR A 96 8.16 -13.53 11.24
C THR A 96 8.08 -12.10 10.68
N GLU A 97 9.16 -11.33 10.78
CA GLU A 97 9.21 -9.97 10.21
C GLU A 97 8.90 -9.94 8.71
N ASP A 98 9.37 -10.94 7.96
CA ASP A 98 9.09 -11.04 6.52
C ASP A 98 7.62 -11.37 6.24
N GLU A 99 6.98 -12.22 7.05
CA GLU A 99 5.55 -12.54 6.92
C GLU A 99 4.65 -11.35 7.27
N ILE A 100 5.02 -10.58 8.31
CA ILE A 100 4.39 -9.29 8.61
C ILE A 100 4.56 -8.36 7.40
N ARG A 101 5.77 -8.19 6.88
CA ARG A 101 6.02 -7.33 5.72
C ARG A 101 5.18 -7.73 4.49
N ILE A 102 5.11 -9.03 4.18
CA ILE A 102 4.32 -9.56 3.06
C ILE A 102 2.84 -9.20 3.20
N THR A 103 2.29 -9.31 4.42
CA THR A 103 0.86 -9.12 4.67
C THR A 103 0.46 -7.65 4.88
N GLU A 104 1.40 -6.77 5.28
CA GLU A 104 1.11 -5.38 5.60
C GLU A 104 1.48 -4.38 4.51
N ASP A 105 2.70 -4.47 3.99
CA ASP A 105 3.31 -3.43 3.14
C ASP A 105 2.81 -3.45 1.70
N TYR A 106 2.11 -4.52 1.31
CA TYR A 106 1.66 -4.73 -0.06
C TYR A 106 0.14 -4.80 -0.16
N ASP A 107 -0.43 -3.98 -1.04
CA ASP A 107 -1.73 -4.26 -1.62
C ASP A 107 -1.62 -5.33 -2.73
N ALA A 108 -2.74 -5.76 -3.33
CA ALA A 108 -2.71 -6.91 -4.26
C ALA A 108 -1.87 -6.61 -5.51
N VAL A 109 -1.99 -5.39 -6.05
CA VAL A 109 -1.19 -4.94 -7.20
C VAL A 109 0.31 -4.92 -6.87
N GLY A 110 0.70 -4.41 -5.69
CA GLY A 110 2.09 -4.38 -5.25
C GLY A 110 2.65 -5.78 -5.00
N LEU A 111 1.85 -6.66 -4.40
CA LEU A 111 2.25 -8.04 -4.12
C LEU A 111 2.46 -8.84 -5.42
N LEU A 112 1.61 -8.63 -6.43
CA LEU A 112 1.81 -9.20 -7.76
C LEU A 112 3.10 -8.73 -8.42
N GLN A 113 3.50 -7.47 -8.23
CA GLN A 113 4.79 -6.96 -8.73
C GLN A 113 5.97 -7.63 -8.01
N ALA A 114 5.88 -7.86 -6.70
CA ALA A 114 6.89 -8.57 -5.92
C ALA A 114 7.02 -10.05 -6.35
N LEU A 115 5.89 -10.72 -6.58
CA LEU A 115 5.85 -12.09 -7.10
C LEU A 115 6.43 -12.18 -8.52
N ALA A 116 6.04 -11.28 -9.42
CA ALA A 116 6.53 -11.25 -10.80
C ALA A 116 8.04 -10.94 -10.90
N SER A 117 8.56 -10.09 -10.00
CA SER A 117 10.00 -9.78 -9.93
C SER A 117 10.81 -10.83 -9.16
N ARG A 118 10.15 -11.86 -8.61
CA ARG A 118 10.74 -12.91 -7.77
C ARG A 118 11.38 -12.38 -6.49
N GLN A 119 10.90 -11.23 -6.00
CA GLN A 119 11.24 -10.73 -4.68
C GLN A 119 10.72 -11.69 -3.59
N PHE A 120 9.53 -12.23 -3.79
CA PHE A 120 8.96 -13.31 -2.98
C PHE A 120 8.53 -14.47 -3.88
N SER A 121 8.61 -15.68 -3.35
CA SER A 121 8.00 -16.87 -3.94
C SER A 121 6.52 -16.95 -3.57
N ALA A 122 5.72 -17.63 -4.40
CA ALA A 122 4.31 -17.89 -4.10
C ALA A 122 4.14 -18.66 -2.78
N VAL A 123 5.05 -19.58 -2.46
CA VAL A 123 5.04 -20.34 -1.19
C VAL A 123 5.24 -19.42 0.01
N GLN A 124 6.19 -18.48 -0.06
CA GLN A 124 6.40 -17.51 1.03
C GLN A 124 5.15 -16.67 1.26
N VAL A 125 4.54 -16.20 0.17
CA VAL A 125 3.31 -15.39 0.24
C VAL A 125 2.14 -16.19 0.80
N ALA A 126 1.87 -17.39 0.28
CA ALA A 126 0.78 -18.25 0.75
C ALA A 126 0.94 -18.60 2.23
N THR A 127 2.16 -18.89 2.68
CA THR A 127 2.46 -19.19 4.09
C THR A 127 2.14 -17.99 4.99
N ALA A 128 2.58 -16.79 4.62
CA ALA A 128 2.35 -15.59 5.41
C ALA A 128 0.86 -15.28 5.62
N PHE A 129 0.07 -15.34 4.54
CA PHE A 129 -1.37 -15.10 4.60
C PHE A 129 -2.12 -16.24 5.32
N ALA A 130 -1.74 -17.50 5.11
CA ALA A 130 -2.33 -18.63 5.83
C ALA A 130 -2.12 -18.51 7.35
N LYS A 131 -0.89 -18.24 7.81
CA LYS A 131 -0.61 -18.02 9.24
C LYS A 131 -1.37 -16.83 9.81
N ARG A 132 -1.35 -15.67 9.13
CA ARG A 132 -2.07 -14.50 9.62
C ARG A 132 -3.58 -14.72 9.70
N SER A 133 -4.14 -15.48 8.76
CA SER A 133 -5.58 -15.78 8.75
C SER A 133 -6.04 -16.60 9.94
N ILE A 134 -5.24 -17.57 10.39
CA ILE A 134 -5.63 -18.38 11.56
C ILE A 134 -5.45 -17.62 12.87
N ILE A 135 -4.50 -16.69 12.93
CA ILE A 135 -4.39 -15.75 14.06
C ILE A 135 -5.64 -14.84 14.11
N ALA A 136 -6.02 -14.27 12.96
CA ALA A 136 -7.24 -13.46 12.86
C ALA A 136 -8.50 -14.25 13.22
N HIS A 137 -8.58 -15.52 12.82
CA HIS A 137 -9.70 -16.40 13.12
C HIS A 137 -9.90 -16.61 14.63
N GLN A 138 -8.83 -16.85 15.38
CA GLN A 138 -8.91 -17.01 16.83
C GLN A 138 -9.43 -15.74 17.53
N LEU A 139 -9.18 -14.56 16.95
CA LEU A 139 -9.62 -13.28 17.50
C LEU A 139 -11.03 -12.85 17.06
N THR A 140 -11.48 -13.31 15.89
CA THR A 140 -12.67 -12.75 15.23
C THR A 140 -13.64 -13.78 14.67
N CYS A 141 -13.36 -15.08 14.73
CA CYS A 141 -14.18 -16.14 14.15
C CYS A 141 -14.51 -15.90 12.65
N CYS A 142 -13.52 -15.47 11.86
CA CYS A 142 -13.73 -15.04 10.47
C CYS A 142 -13.68 -16.15 9.41
N LEU A 143 -13.34 -17.39 9.76
CA LEU A 143 -13.10 -18.51 8.83
C LEU A 143 -14.09 -19.65 9.08
N THR A 144 -14.43 -20.37 8.01
CA THR A 144 -15.13 -21.66 8.08
C THR A 144 -14.18 -22.82 7.78
N GLN A 145 -13.15 -22.57 6.96
CA GLN A 145 -12.11 -23.54 6.61
C GLN A 145 -10.76 -22.85 6.46
N TRP A 146 -9.71 -23.51 6.93
CA TRP A 146 -8.31 -23.12 6.78
C TRP A 146 -7.60 -24.14 5.89
N LEU A 147 -7.06 -23.68 4.77
CA LEU A 147 -6.64 -24.51 3.62
C LEU A 147 -5.13 -24.33 3.34
N MET A 148 -4.31 -24.32 4.40
CA MET A 148 -2.88 -24.06 4.27
C MET A 148 -2.18 -25.10 3.40
N ASP A 149 -2.47 -26.39 3.58
CA ASP A 149 -1.80 -27.46 2.84
C ASP A 149 -2.09 -27.37 1.33
N GLU A 150 -3.36 -27.18 0.98
CA GLU A 150 -3.82 -27.02 -0.40
C GLU A 150 -3.22 -25.77 -1.05
N ALA A 151 -3.13 -24.66 -0.29
CA ALA A 151 -2.51 -23.42 -0.74
C ALA A 151 -1.01 -23.62 -1.07
N ILE A 152 -0.27 -24.35 -0.22
CA ILE A 152 1.15 -24.58 -0.40
C ILE A 152 1.42 -25.50 -1.61
N VAL A 153 0.56 -26.49 -1.86
CA VAL A 153 0.66 -27.33 -3.08
C VAL A 153 0.51 -26.48 -4.34
N GLN A 154 -0.54 -25.65 -4.41
CA GLN A 154 -0.74 -24.73 -5.54
C GLN A 154 0.43 -23.75 -5.69
N ALA A 155 0.87 -23.15 -4.59
CA ALA A 155 1.96 -22.18 -4.58
C ALA A 155 3.31 -22.78 -5.06
N ARG A 156 3.64 -24.01 -4.66
CA ARG A 156 4.84 -24.72 -5.16
C ARG A 156 4.78 -24.93 -6.67
N GLY A 157 3.64 -25.38 -7.19
CA GLY A 157 3.46 -25.56 -8.64
C GLY A 157 3.61 -24.25 -9.43
N LEU A 158 3.20 -23.12 -8.84
CA LEU A 158 3.40 -21.79 -9.43
C LEU A 158 4.88 -21.38 -9.40
N ASP A 159 5.58 -21.59 -8.29
CA ASP A 159 7.03 -21.32 -8.19
C ASP A 159 7.84 -22.16 -9.20
N GLU A 160 7.50 -23.45 -9.35
CA GLU A 160 8.09 -24.35 -10.36
C GLU A 160 7.83 -23.86 -11.79
N TYR A 161 6.59 -23.45 -12.10
CA TYR A 161 6.25 -22.86 -13.40
C TYR A 161 7.08 -21.61 -13.67
N MET A 162 7.15 -20.69 -12.71
CA MET A 162 7.92 -19.45 -12.81
C MET A 162 9.40 -19.74 -13.07
N ALA A 163 9.99 -20.70 -12.33
CA ALA A 163 11.38 -21.11 -12.50
C ALA A 163 11.64 -21.67 -13.89
N LYS A 164 10.76 -22.54 -14.40
CA LYS A 164 10.88 -23.18 -15.71
C LYS A 164 10.67 -22.22 -16.88
N HIS A 165 9.70 -21.30 -16.78
CA HIS A 165 9.24 -20.50 -17.92
C HIS A 165 9.75 -19.06 -17.92
N GLY A 166 10.35 -18.57 -16.82
CA GLY A 166 10.87 -17.21 -16.76
C GLY A 166 9.82 -16.12 -16.59
N LYS A 167 8.53 -16.48 -16.46
CA LYS A 167 7.40 -15.54 -16.40
C LYS A 167 6.22 -16.10 -15.59
N PRO A 168 5.34 -15.24 -15.05
CA PRO A 168 4.10 -15.65 -14.42
C PRO A 168 3.21 -16.51 -15.34
N ILE A 169 2.45 -17.43 -14.74
CA ILE A 169 1.43 -18.23 -15.46
C ILE A 169 0.24 -17.38 -15.94
N GLY A 170 -0.02 -16.29 -15.22
CA GLY A 170 -1.16 -15.40 -15.44
C GLY A 170 -1.07 -14.16 -14.56
N PRO A 171 -2.03 -13.24 -14.70
CA PRO A 171 -2.01 -11.94 -14.01
C PRO A 171 -2.22 -12.02 -12.50
N LEU A 172 -2.68 -13.17 -11.97
CA LEU A 172 -2.90 -13.39 -10.54
C LEU A 172 -1.90 -14.38 -9.94
N HIS A 173 -0.79 -14.67 -10.64
CA HIS A 173 0.19 -15.68 -10.24
C HIS A 173 0.68 -15.51 -8.80
N GLY A 174 0.38 -16.49 -7.96
CA GLY A 174 0.82 -16.58 -6.57
C GLY A 174 0.03 -15.70 -5.61
N LEU A 175 -0.98 -14.95 -6.08
CA LEU A 175 -1.74 -14.04 -5.23
C LEU A 175 -2.71 -14.83 -4.33
N PRO A 176 -2.63 -14.67 -3.00
CA PRO A 176 -3.59 -15.25 -2.07
C PRO A 176 -4.93 -14.51 -2.17
N ILE A 177 -6.01 -15.26 -2.38
CA ILE A 177 -7.39 -14.74 -2.42
C ILE A 177 -8.26 -15.52 -1.45
N SER A 178 -8.95 -14.82 -0.55
CA SER A 178 -9.96 -15.39 0.35
C SER A 178 -11.33 -15.46 -0.33
N ILE A 179 -12.11 -16.48 0.01
CA ILE A 179 -13.37 -16.81 -0.66
C ILE A 179 -14.49 -16.96 0.37
N LYS A 180 -15.59 -16.23 0.20
CA LYS A 180 -16.80 -16.37 1.02
C LYS A 180 -17.37 -17.78 0.96
N GLU A 181 -17.81 -18.31 2.12
CA GLU A 181 -18.10 -19.74 2.31
C GLU A 181 -19.00 -20.37 1.24
N HIS A 182 -20.14 -19.78 0.88
CA HIS A 182 -21.04 -20.45 -0.07
C HIS A 182 -20.42 -20.64 -1.46
N MET A 183 -19.41 -19.86 -1.86
CA MET A 183 -18.78 -20.00 -3.17
C MET A 183 -17.98 -21.30 -3.27
N ALA A 184 -18.36 -22.17 -4.21
CA ALA A 184 -17.76 -23.48 -4.33
C ALA A 184 -16.27 -23.43 -4.71
N ILE A 185 -15.46 -24.12 -3.90
CA ILE A 185 -14.07 -24.50 -4.19
C ILE A 185 -14.04 -26.03 -4.15
N ALA A 186 -13.52 -26.67 -5.19
CA ALA A 186 -13.45 -28.12 -5.25
C ALA A 186 -12.68 -28.71 -4.05
N GLY A 187 -13.25 -29.74 -3.42
CA GLY A 187 -12.70 -30.42 -2.24
C GLY A 187 -12.98 -29.71 -0.91
N THR A 188 -13.89 -28.73 -0.88
CA THR A 188 -14.23 -27.97 0.33
C THR A 188 -15.71 -28.08 0.69
N LEU A 189 -16.06 -27.70 1.92
CA LEU A 189 -17.44 -27.57 2.34
C LEU A 189 -18.02 -26.20 1.95
N SER A 190 -19.30 -26.16 1.63
CA SER A 190 -20.10 -24.94 1.51
C SER A 190 -21.41 -25.10 2.24
N SER A 191 -21.93 -24.00 2.77
CA SER A 191 -23.28 -23.94 3.31
C SER A 191 -23.84 -22.53 3.08
N GLN A 192 -25.07 -22.31 3.52
CA GLN A 192 -25.68 -21.00 3.68
C GLN A 192 -25.64 -20.56 5.15
N GLY A 193 -24.55 -20.89 5.86
CA GLY A 193 -24.40 -20.61 7.29
C GLY A 193 -25.26 -21.49 8.22
N CYS A 194 -25.89 -22.54 7.69
CA CYS A 194 -26.71 -23.49 8.45
C CYS A 194 -26.44 -24.95 8.04
N LEU A 195 -26.64 -25.88 8.96
CA LEU A 195 -26.39 -27.31 8.77
C LEU A 195 -27.28 -27.92 7.69
N ALA A 196 -28.50 -27.40 7.53
CA ALA A 196 -29.46 -27.87 6.53
C ALA A 196 -28.99 -27.71 5.08
N SER A 197 -28.04 -26.79 4.83
CA SER A 197 -27.51 -26.49 3.50
C SER A 197 -26.05 -26.93 3.33
N LEU A 198 -25.46 -27.56 4.35
CA LEU A 198 -24.08 -28.01 4.34
C LEU A 198 -23.88 -29.10 3.28
N ARG A 199 -22.88 -28.91 2.42
CA ARG A 199 -22.51 -29.83 1.35
C ARG A 199 -21.01 -29.82 1.11
N GLU A 200 -20.52 -30.85 0.44
CA GLU A 200 -19.18 -30.90 -0.14
C GLU A 200 -19.24 -30.50 -1.61
N ASP A 201 -18.32 -29.64 -2.05
CA ASP A 201 -18.23 -29.21 -3.44
C ASP A 201 -17.15 -30.02 -4.16
N THR A 202 -17.52 -30.67 -5.27
CA THR A 202 -16.59 -31.45 -6.11
C THR A 202 -16.02 -30.67 -7.28
N THR A 203 -16.51 -29.45 -7.51
CA THR A 203 -16.09 -28.58 -8.62
C THR A 203 -15.99 -27.13 -8.15
N ASP A 204 -15.06 -26.38 -8.76
CA ASP A 204 -14.98 -24.93 -8.55
C ASP A 204 -16.19 -24.24 -9.17
N SER A 205 -16.71 -23.21 -8.50
CA SER A 205 -17.59 -22.22 -9.14
C SER A 205 -16.87 -21.50 -10.29
N ASP A 206 -17.62 -20.90 -11.20
CA ASP A 206 -17.02 -20.23 -12.37
C ASP A 206 -16.02 -19.14 -11.98
N MET A 207 -16.33 -18.37 -10.93
CA MET A 207 -15.43 -17.34 -10.39
C MET A 207 -14.11 -17.98 -9.92
N VAL A 208 -14.19 -19.02 -9.07
CA VAL A 208 -13.02 -19.69 -8.51
C VAL A 208 -12.19 -20.34 -9.62
N ALA A 209 -12.82 -20.98 -10.60
CA ALA A 209 -12.14 -21.58 -11.73
C ALA A 209 -11.38 -20.54 -12.57
N ILE A 210 -11.97 -19.37 -12.81
CA ILE A 210 -11.31 -18.25 -13.50
C ILE A 210 -10.09 -17.79 -12.69
N LEU A 211 -10.27 -17.47 -11.41
CA LEU A 211 -9.18 -16.98 -10.55
C LEU A 211 -8.02 -17.99 -10.47
N ARG A 212 -8.33 -19.29 -10.31
CA ARG A 212 -7.34 -20.37 -10.31
C ARG A 212 -6.55 -20.43 -11.62
N SER A 213 -7.25 -20.31 -12.75
CA SER A 213 -6.60 -20.33 -14.09
C SER A 213 -5.67 -19.14 -14.34
N LEU A 214 -5.93 -18.01 -13.67
CA LEU A 214 -5.08 -16.82 -13.71
C LEU A 214 -3.89 -16.89 -12.73
N GLY A 215 -3.80 -17.96 -11.94
CA GLY A 215 -2.70 -18.26 -11.04
C GLY A 215 -2.92 -17.92 -9.56
N ALA A 216 -4.16 -17.66 -9.13
CA ALA A 216 -4.46 -17.37 -7.73
C ALA A 216 -4.25 -18.58 -6.81
N VAL A 217 -4.04 -18.31 -5.51
CA VAL A 217 -3.88 -19.29 -4.43
C VAL A 217 -5.01 -19.10 -3.42
N PHE A 218 -5.80 -20.14 -3.17
CA PHE A 218 -6.85 -20.12 -2.14
C PHE A 218 -6.34 -20.82 -0.88
N TYR A 219 -6.51 -20.19 0.27
CA TYR A 219 -5.92 -20.63 1.55
C TYR A 219 -6.92 -20.61 2.71
N CYS A 220 -8.13 -20.11 2.48
CA CYS A 220 -9.21 -20.14 3.46
C CYS A 220 -10.57 -19.94 2.79
N LYS A 221 -11.63 -20.31 3.52
CA LYS A 221 -13.00 -19.86 3.27
C LYS A 221 -13.52 -19.08 4.47
N THR A 222 -14.27 -18.03 4.23
CA THR A 222 -14.65 -17.05 5.26
C THR A 222 -16.11 -17.16 5.68
N ASN A 223 -16.36 -16.87 6.96
CA ASN A 223 -17.67 -17.03 7.61
C ASN A 223 -18.71 -16.02 7.10
N GLN A 224 -19.97 -16.42 7.21
CA GLN A 224 -21.17 -15.72 6.76
C GLN A 224 -22.35 -16.10 7.68
N PRO A 225 -23.42 -15.28 7.78
CA PRO A 225 -24.55 -15.55 8.65
C PRO A 225 -25.40 -16.75 8.22
N GLN A 226 -26.16 -17.27 9.19
CA GLN A 226 -27.27 -18.19 8.94
C GLN A 226 -28.18 -17.62 7.84
N THR A 227 -28.49 -18.43 6.83
CA THR A 227 -29.25 -18.09 5.61
C THR A 227 -28.61 -17.09 4.65
N ILE A 228 -27.38 -16.60 4.91
CA ILE A 228 -26.70 -15.55 4.12
C ILE A 228 -27.42 -14.18 4.18
N MET A 229 -28.51 -14.03 4.95
CA MET A 229 -29.43 -12.88 4.81
C MET A 229 -29.39 -11.85 5.95
N HIS A 230 -28.19 -11.49 6.44
CA HIS A 230 -28.00 -10.48 7.49
C HIS A 230 -26.80 -9.56 7.19
N LEU A 231 -26.87 -8.27 7.58
CA LEU A 231 -25.69 -7.39 7.69
C LEU A 231 -24.91 -7.59 9.00
N GLU A 232 -24.99 -8.78 9.57
CA GLU A 232 -24.19 -9.26 10.70
C GLU A 232 -23.87 -10.74 10.46
N THR A 233 -22.70 -11.21 10.90
CA THR A 233 -22.27 -12.59 10.67
C THR A 233 -22.33 -13.41 11.96
N ASP A 234 -23.38 -14.21 12.08
CA ASP A 234 -23.54 -15.24 13.12
C ASP A 234 -24.17 -16.50 12.50
N SER A 235 -23.56 -17.66 12.72
CA SER A 235 -23.90 -18.92 12.06
C SER A 235 -23.50 -20.14 12.90
N LEU A 236 -23.70 -21.34 12.35
CA LEU A 236 -23.22 -22.58 12.98
C LEU A 236 -21.70 -22.53 13.29
N TRP A 237 -20.92 -21.76 12.54
CA TRP A 237 -19.47 -21.62 12.76
C TRP A 237 -19.13 -20.70 13.94
N GLY A 238 -20.05 -19.82 14.33
CA GLY A 238 -19.84 -18.80 15.36
C GLY A 238 -20.12 -17.39 14.86
N ARG A 239 -19.88 -16.42 15.74
CA ARG A 239 -20.12 -14.99 15.51
C ARG A 239 -18.84 -14.30 15.09
N THR A 240 -18.86 -13.67 13.91
CA THR A 240 -17.70 -12.92 13.42
C THR A 240 -17.66 -11.51 14.00
N LEU A 241 -16.54 -11.16 14.62
CA LEU A 241 -16.37 -9.95 15.41
C LEU A 241 -15.64 -8.85 14.62
N ASN A 242 -15.99 -7.61 14.90
CA ASN A 242 -15.27 -6.46 14.37
C ASN A 242 -13.87 -6.38 15.00
N PRO A 243 -12.79 -6.29 14.19
CA PRO A 243 -11.43 -6.22 14.73
C PRO A 243 -11.13 -5.01 15.62
N PHE A 244 -11.82 -3.89 15.44
CA PHE A 244 -11.56 -2.65 16.18
C PHE A 244 -12.36 -2.57 17.48
N ASN A 245 -13.43 -3.35 17.59
CA ASN A 245 -14.26 -3.47 18.79
C ASN A 245 -14.99 -4.81 18.76
N ILE A 246 -14.49 -5.79 19.52
CA ILE A 246 -15.02 -7.16 19.53
C ILE A 246 -16.50 -7.27 19.97
N ASN A 247 -17.07 -6.24 20.61
CA ASN A 247 -18.48 -6.20 20.98
C ASN A 247 -19.41 -5.79 19.82
N LEU A 248 -18.84 -5.48 18.65
CA LEU A 248 -19.56 -5.13 17.44
C LEU A 248 -19.41 -6.21 16.37
N SER A 249 -20.36 -6.22 15.43
CA SER A 249 -20.34 -7.10 14.26
C SER A 249 -19.27 -6.69 13.25
N ALA A 250 -18.65 -7.67 12.59
CA ALA A 250 -17.87 -7.43 11.36
C ALA A 250 -18.76 -7.09 10.14
N GLY A 251 -20.07 -7.06 10.33
CA GLY A 251 -21.06 -6.90 9.28
C GLY A 251 -21.41 -8.25 8.64
N GLY A 252 -22.17 -8.20 7.56
CA GLY A 252 -22.60 -9.40 6.87
C GLY A 252 -23.21 -9.08 5.50
N SER A 253 -23.54 -10.05 4.67
CA SER A 253 -23.25 -11.46 4.92
C SER A 253 -21.81 -11.86 4.60
N THR A 254 -20.99 -10.93 4.12
CA THR A 254 -19.57 -11.17 3.85
C THR A 254 -18.67 -10.67 5.00
N GLY A 255 -19.09 -10.93 6.25
CA GLY A 255 -18.38 -10.42 7.43
C GLY A 255 -17.05 -11.11 7.70
N GLY A 256 -16.93 -12.40 7.39
CA GLY A 256 -15.67 -13.14 7.50
C GLY A 256 -14.56 -12.54 6.64
N GLU A 257 -14.84 -12.23 5.37
CA GLU A 257 -13.90 -11.50 4.50
C GLU A 257 -13.52 -10.15 5.11
N ALA A 258 -14.50 -9.38 5.58
CA ALA A 258 -14.24 -8.03 6.07
C ALA A 258 -13.35 -8.01 7.31
N ALA A 259 -13.63 -8.87 8.29
CA ALA A 259 -12.77 -9.03 9.46
C ALA A 259 -11.37 -9.50 9.05
N LEU A 260 -11.27 -10.48 8.14
CA LEU A 260 -9.98 -11.02 7.69
C LEU A 260 -9.13 -9.98 6.96
N ILE A 261 -9.72 -9.20 6.05
CA ILE A 261 -9.04 -8.16 5.28
C ILE A 261 -8.63 -7.00 6.19
N ALA A 262 -9.48 -6.58 7.14
CA ALA A 262 -9.13 -5.54 8.10
C ALA A 262 -7.99 -5.96 9.04
N MET A 263 -7.93 -7.26 9.38
CA MET A 263 -6.81 -7.88 10.08
C MET A 263 -5.58 -8.14 9.19
N LYS A 264 -5.62 -7.70 7.92
CA LYS A 264 -4.58 -7.90 6.89
C LYS A 264 -4.25 -9.39 6.67
N GLY A 265 -5.15 -10.30 7.08
CA GLY A 265 -5.06 -11.73 6.83
C GLY A 265 -5.54 -12.11 5.44
N SER A 266 -6.01 -11.15 4.65
CA SER A 266 -6.25 -11.21 3.22
C SER A 266 -5.94 -9.86 2.56
N VAL A 267 -5.49 -9.89 1.31
CA VAL A 267 -5.23 -8.69 0.49
C VAL A 267 -6.36 -8.43 -0.50
N LEU A 268 -7.09 -9.48 -0.88
CA LEU A 268 -8.19 -9.45 -1.84
C LEU A 268 -9.13 -10.62 -1.55
N GLY A 269 -10.42 -10.32 -1.43
CA GLY A 269 -11.49 -11.28 -1.17
C GLY A 269 -12.66 -11.13 -2.13
N ILE A 270 -13.47 -12.17 -2.25
CA ILE A 270 -14.69 -12.18 -3.08
C ILE A 270 -15.92 -12.25 -2.18
N GLY A 271 -16.86 -11.31 -2.38
CA GLY A 271 -18.14 -11.29 -1.67
C GLY A 271 -19.36 -11.32 -2.59
N THR A 272 -20.53 -11.47 -1.99
CA THR A 272 -21.84 -11.33 -2.66
C THR A 272 -22.67 -10.27 -1.99
N ASP A 273 -23.60 -9.65 -2.73
CA ASP A 273 -24.42 -8.54 -2.27
C ASP A 273 -25.79 -8.53 -2.98
N ILE A 274 -26.85 -8.83 -2.22
CA ILE A 274 -28.26 -8.67 -2.62
C ILE A 274 -28.99 -7.57 -1.83
N GLY A 275 -28.42 -7.12 -0.72
CA GLY A 275 -28.98 -6.06 0.11
C GLY A 275 -27.94 -5.13 0.74
N GLY A 276 -26.64 -5.32 0.42
CA GLY A 276 -25.54 -4.63 1.08
C GLY A 276 -24.38 -5.54 1.51
N SER A 277 -24.43 -6.84 1.21
CA SER A 277 -23.51 -7.82 1.82
C SER A 277 -22.03 -7.72 1.43
N ILE A 278 -21.65 -6.86 0.47
CA ILE A 278 -20.25 -6.45 0.25
C ILE A 278 -20.00 -5.11 0.96
N ARG A 279 -20.92 -4.16 0.80
CA ARG A 279 -20.78 -2.76 1.25
C ARG A 279 -20.89 -2.61 2.76
N GLY A 280 -21.90 -3.19 3.40
CA GLY A 280 -22.09 -3.19 4.85
C GLY A 280 -20.85 -3.66 5.62
N PRO A 281 -20.35 -4.89 5.39
CA PRO A 281 -19.18 -5.38 6.11
C PRO A 281 -17.89 -4.63 5.73
N ALA A 282 -17.76 -4.17 4.48
CA ALA A 282 -16.66 -3.26 4.12
C ALA A 282 -16.71 -1.96 4.95
N ALA A 283 -17.90 -1.40 5.14
CA ALA A 283 -18.11 -0.20 5.93
C ALA A 283 -17.97 -0.44 7.44
N PHE A 284 -18.22 -1.64 7.94
CA PHE A 284 -18.05 -1.95 9.37
C PHE A 284 -16.58 -2.14 9.71
N CYS A 285 -15.79 -2.66 8.78
CA CYS A 285 -14.38 -3.01 9.01
C CYS A 285 -13.37 -2.05 8.36
N GLY A 286 -13.81 -0.92 7.79
CA GLY A 286 -12.86 0.10 7.29
C GLY A 286 -12.07 -0.32 6.05
N ILE A 287 -12.70 -1.08 5.14
CA ILE A 287 -12.06 -1.58 3.93
C ILE A 287 -12.82 -1.12 2.67
N TYR A 288 -12.23 -1.35 1.50
CA TYR A 288 -12.91 -1.13 0.23
C TYR A 288 -13.79 -2.34 -0.11
N GLY A 289 -14.97 -2.07 -0.65
CA GLY A 289 -15.86 -3.10 -1.18
C GLY A 289 -16.65 -2.57 -2.37
N PHE A 290 -16.68 -3.32 -3.47
CA PHE A 290 -17.42 -2.94 -4.66
C PHE A 290 -18.50 -3.96 -4.97
N LYS A 291 -19.74 -3.47 -5.06
CA LYS A 291 -20.86 -4.18 -5.65
C LYS A 291 -21.08 -3.68 -7.09
N PRO A 292 -20.69 -4.47 -8.11
CA PRO A 292 -21.05 -4.16 -9.51
C PRO A 292 -22.56 -4.20 -9.74
N THR A 293 -23.00 -3.70 -10.89
CA THR A 293 -24.32 -4.01 -11.43
C THR A 293 -24.48 -5.53 -11.54
N SER A 294 -25.66 -6.06 -11.22
CA SER A 294 -25.93 -7.50 -11.37
C SER A 294 -25.65 -8.00 -12.80
N TYR A 295 -25.30 -9.28 -12.92
CA TYR A 295 -24.89 -9.92 -14.18
C TYR A 295 -23.64 -9.32 -14.85
N THR A 296 -22.85 -8.52 -14.15
CA THR A 296 -21.50 -8.11 -14.63
C THR A 296 -20.48 -9.22 -14.38
N MET A 297 -20.51 -9.84 -13.20
CA MET A 297 -19.53 -10.85 -12.77
C MET A 297 -20.17 -12.25 -12.64
N PRO A 298 -19.41 -13.33 -12.88
CA PRO A 298 -19.93 -14.71 -12.84
C PRO A 298 -20.29 -15.16 -11.42
N MET A 299 -21.47 -15.77 -11.26
CA MET A 299 -21.95 -16.36 -9.99
C MET A 299 -22.38 -17.83 -10.12
N ARG A 300 -22.20 -18.44 -11.30
CA ARG A 300 -22.60 -19.84 -11.53
C ARG A 300 -21.80 -20.77 -10.63
N GLY A 301 -22.52 -21.62 -9.90
CA GLY A 301 -21.94 -22.58 -8.95
C GLY A 301 -21.71 -22.04 -7.54
N PHE A 302 -22.27 -20.87 -7.18
CA PHE A 302 -22.21 -20.39 -5.79
C PHE A 302 -23.14 -21.21 -4.89
N ASP A 303 -24.43 -21.34 -5.23
CA ASP A 303 -25.36 -22.13 -4.41
C ASP A 303 -25.80 -23.41 -5.13
N ALA A 304 -26.03 -24.46 -4.36
CA ALA A 304 -26.61 -25.71 -4.85
C ALA A 304 -28.14 -25.63 -5.01
N MET A 305 -28.78 -24.69 -4.29
CA MET A 305 -30.21 -24.45 -4.35
C MET A 305 -30.48 -23.03 -4.86
N PRO A 306 -31.49 -22.84 -5.72
CA PRO A 306 -31.83 -21.51 -6.22
C PRO A 306 -32.33 -20.64 -5.07
N PHE A 307 -31.90 -19.38 -5.04
CA PHE A 307 -32.39 -18.41 -4.07
C PHE A 307 -33.70 -17.79 -4.58
N PRO A 308 -34.85 -17.95 -3.90
CA PRO A 308 -36.15 -17.49 -4.39
C PRO A 308 -36.20 -15.99 -4.73
N ALA A 309 -35.41 -15.18 -4.03
CA ALA A 309 -35.28 -13.75 -4.28
C ALA A 309 -34.79 -13.40 -5.69
N GLU A 310 -34.07 -14.29 -6.39
CA GLU A 310 -33.44 -13.94 -7.69
C GLU A 310 -34.47 -13.54 -8.76
N LEU A 311 -35.75 -13.90 -8.59
CA LEU A 311 -36.84 -13.48 -9.47
C LEU A 311 -37.30 -12.03 -9.25
N THR A 312 -37.05 -11.48 -8.07
CA THR A 312 -37.54 -10.16 -7.60
C THR A 312 -36.39 -9.20 -7.33
N VAL A 313 -35.33 -9.62 -6.62
CA VAL A 313 -34.13 -8.81 -6.32
C VAL A 313 -32.90 -9.54 -6.83
N LEU A 314 -32.08 -8.84 -7.63
CA LEU A 314 -30.89 -9.44 -8.23
C LEU A 314 -29.69 -9.32 -7.28
N ALA A 315 -28.96 -10.42 -7.13
CA ALA A 315 -27.69 -10.44 -6.42
C ALA A 315 -26.53 -10.04 -7.35
N SER A 316 -25.43 -9.59 -6.74
CA SER A 316 -24.17 -9.30 -7.43
C SER A 316 -22.99 -9.88 -6.64
N THR A 317 -21.85 -10.00 -7.31
CA THR A 317 -20.57 -10.47 -6.73
C THR A 317 -19.46 -9.50 -7.11
N GLY A 318 -18.49 -9.29 -6.22
CA GLY A 318 -17.45 -8.29 -6.42
C GLY A 318 -16.30 -8.34 -5.40
N PRO A 319 -15.27 -7.49 -5.61
CA PRO A 319 -14.08 -7.45 -4.77
C PRO A 319 -14.31 -6.79 -3.41
N MET A 320 -13.58 -7.28 -2.42
CA MET A 320 -13.29 -6.61 -1.14
C MET A 320 -11.78 -6.58 -0.92
N CYS A 321 -11.22 -5.44 -0.54
CA CYS A 321 -9.76 -5.26 -0.49
C CYS A 321 -9.34 -4.00 0.30
N ARG A 322 -8.04 -3.71 0.34
CA ARG A 322 -7.47 -2.56 1.07
C ARG A 322 -7.18 -1.34 0.18
N SER A 323 -7.33 -1.45 -1.14
CA SER A 323 -7.08 -0.34 -2.06
C SER A 323 -8.03 -0.31 -3.26
N LEU A 324 -8.28 0.89 -3.80
CA LEU A 324 -9.12 1.05 -5.01
C LEU A 324 -8.56 0.31 -6.23
N ARG A 325 -7.23 0.30 -6.40
CA ARG A 325 -6.61 -0.36 -7.56
C ARG A 325 -6.72 -1.88 -7.51
N ASP A 326 -6.90 -2.48 -6.32
CA ASP A 326 -7.16 -3.91 -6.21
C ASP A 326 -8.58 -4.29 -6.64
N MET A 327 -9.57 -3.40 -6.42
CA MET A 327 -10.91 -3.59 -6.98
C MET A 327 -10.86 -3.56 -8.51
N ASP A 328 -10.16 -2.57 -9.07
CA ASP A 328 -9.98 -2.43 -10.52
C ASP A 328 -9.24 -3.64 -11.12
N LEU A 329 -8.19 -4.12 -10.45
CA LEU A 329 -7.45 -5.33 -10.81
C LEU A 329 -8.37 -6.55 -10.92
N LEU A 330 -9.19 -6.83 -9.89
CA LEU A 330 -10.05 -8.01 -9.92
C LEU A 330 -11.06 -7.94 -11.06
N MET A 331 -11.77 -6.80 -11.18
CA MET A 331 -12.75 -6.59 -12.24
C MET A 331 -12.11 -6.78 -13.62
N HIS A 332 -10.95 -6.17 -13.85
CA HIS A 332 -10.23 -6.30 -15.11
C HIS A 332 -9.81 -7.75 -15.40
N CYS A 333 -9.26 -8.47 -14.42
CA CYS A 333 -8.81 -9.85 -14.58
C CYS A 333 -9.95 -10.80 -14.94
N VAL A 334 -11.07 -10.73 -14.22
CA VAL A 334 -12.22 -11.63 -14.44
C VAL A 334 -12.94 -11.29 -15.75
N LEU A 335 -13.21 -10.01 -16.03
CA LEU A 335 -13.94 -9.64 -17.25
C LEU A 335 -13.11 -9.89 -18.52
N SER A 336 -11.78 -9.75 -18.44
CA SER A 336 -10.87 -10.08 -19.54
C SER A 336 -10.84 -11.57 -19.88
N SER A 337 -11.25 -12.45 -18.95
CA SER A 337 -11.41 -13.88 -19.24
C SER A 337 -12.70 -14.23 -20.00
N LYS A 338 -13.50 -13.21 -20.34
CA LYS A 338 -14.75 -13.31 -21.14
C LYS A 338 -15.73 -14.36 -20.59
N PRO A 339 -16.12 -14.30 -19.30
CA PRO A 339 -17.01 -15.29 -18.69
C PRO A 339 -18.39 -15.39 -19.39
N HIS A 340 -18.83 -14.32 -20.05
CA HIS A 340 -20.08 -14.27 -20.83
C HIS A 340 -20.14 -15.27 -21.98
N LEU A 341 -19.00 -15.80 -22.45
CA LEU A 341 -18.98 -16.87 -23.47
C LEU A 341 -19.41 -18.23 -22.91
N LYS A 342 -19.38 -18.40 -21.58
CA LYS A 342 -19.80 -19.62 -20.88
C LYS A 342 -21.12 -19.45 -20.12
N ASP A 343 -21.38 -18.24 -19.61
CA ASP A 343 -22.63 -17.89 -18.94
C ASP A 343 -23.36 -16.79 -19.74
N PRO A 344 -24.38 -17.13 -20.53
CA PRO A 344 -25.08 -16.18 -21.39
C PRO A 344 -25.95 -15.17 -20.62
N ARG A 345 -26.08 -15.31 -19.29
CA ARG A 345 -26.77 -14.33 -18.45
C ARG A 345 -25.94 -13.06 -18.25
N LEU A 346 -24.61 -13.16 -18.41
CA LEU A 346 -23.71 -12.04 -18.15
C LEU A 346 -23.76 -11.02 -19.28
N VAL A 347 -23.77 -9.74 -18.90
CA VAL A 347 -23.75 -8.62 -19.86
C VAL A 347 -22.30 -8.26 -20.18
N PRO A 348 -21.84 -8.38 -21.45
CA PRO A 348 -20.43 -8.23 -21.82
C PRO A 348 -20.01 -6.75 -21.95
N ILE A 349 -20.07 -5.98 -20.86
CA ILE A 349 -19.63 -4.58 -20.83
C ILE A 349 -18.10 -4.53 -20.75
N PRO A 350 -17.41 -3.85 -21.69
CA PRO A 350 -15.96 -3.66 -21.59
C PRO A 350 -15.57 -2.92 -20.31
N TRP A 351 -14.53 -3.40 -19.62
CA TRP A 351 -14.03 -2.77 -18.40
C TRP A 351 -12.86 -1.83 -18.67
N ASN A 352 -13.10 -0.53 -18.54
CA ASN A 352 -12.10 0.54 -18.56
C ASN A 352 -11.66 0.93 -17.14
N GLY A 353 -12.53 0.72 -16.15
CA GLY A 353 -12.19 0.89 -14.74
C GLY A 353 -11.66 2.27 -14.41
N LEU A 354 -10.53 2.35 -13.71
CA LEU A 354 -9.90 3.63 -13.32
C LEU A 354 -9.41 4.47 -14.50
N LYS A 355 -9.35 3.89 -15.70
CA LYS A 355 -8.98 4.61 -16.94
C LYS A 355 -10.19 5.23 -17.64
N THR A 356 -11.39 5.09 -17.08
CA THR A 356 -12.59 5.68 -17.66
C THR A 356 -12.50 7.21 -17.59
N PRO A 357 -12.59 7.91 -18.74
CA PRO A 357 -12.51 9.36 -18.75
C PRO A 357 -13.75 9.97 -18.10
N VAL A 358 -13.55 11.02 -17.29
CA VAL A 358 -14.63 11.88 -16.81
C VAL A 358 -14.75 13.06 -17.76
N ASN A 359 -15.92 13.22 -18.37
CA ASN A 359 -16.16 14.30 -19.34
C ASN A 359 -16.86 15.47 -18.64
N GLY A 360 -16.25 16.66 -18.72
CA GLY A 360 -16.80 17.85 -18.08
C GLY A 360 -16.65 17.84 -16.56
N ARG A 361 -17.51 18.61 -15.88
CA ARG A 361 -17.51 18.75 -14.43
C ARG A 361 -18.38 17.65 -13.82
N LEU A 362 -17.81 16.83 -12.94
CA LEU A 362 -18.51 15.72 -12.28
C LEU A 362 -19.51 16.24 -11.25
N LYS A 363 -20.80 15.95 -11.44
CA LYS A 363 -21.87 16.37 -10.53
C LYS A 363 -22.08 15.32 -9.45
N ILE A 364 -21.80 15.70 -8.20
CA ILE A 364 -21.82 14.80 -7.04
C ILE A 364 -22.99 15.20 -6.15
N GLY A 365 -23.97 14.31 -6.02
CA GLY A 365 -25.06 14.44 -5.07
C GLY A 365 -24.67 13.93 -3.68
N PHE A 366 -24.80 14.76 -2.65
CA PHE A 366 -24.66 14.35 -1.26
C PHE A 366 -26.00 13.91 -0.69
N VAL A 367 -26.03 12.70 -0.13
CA VAL A 367 -27.17 12.15 0.60
C VAL A 367 -26.94 12.38 2.08
N SER A 368 -27.55 13.43 2.64
CA SER A 368 -27.47 13.76 4.07
C SER A 368 -28.23 12.73 4.93
N ASP A 369 -29.41 12.34 4.45
CA ASP A 369 -30.24 11.25 4.93
C ASP A 369 -31.07 10.71 3.75
N ASP A 370 -31.75 9.59 3.94
CA ASP A 370 -32.58 8.97 2.90
C ASP A 370 -34.09 9.28 3.01
N GLY A 371 -34.47 10.25 3.85
CA GLY A 371 -35.86 10.60 4.13
C GLY A 371 -36.63 9.56 4.95
N PHE A 372 -35.98 8.49 5.41
CA PHE A 372 -36.58 7.43 6.22
C PHE A 372 -35.88 7.28 7.57
N VAL A 373 -34.55 7.24 7.57
CA VAL A 373 -33.69 7.10 8.77
C VAL A 373 -32.58 8.12 8.70
N VAL A 374 -32.50 9.05 9.65
CA VAL A 374 -31.33 9.92 9.83
C VAL A 374 -30.16 9.06 10.31
N PRO A 375 -28.97 9.17 9.70
CA PRO A 375 -27.84 8.36 10.13
C PRO A 375 -27.30 8.83 11.49
N GLN A 376 -26.70 7.90 12.25
CA GLN A 376 -26.14 8.18 13.57
C GLN A 376 -25.02 9.24 13.51
N PRO A 377 -24.77 9.99 14.61
CA PRO A 377 -23.93 11.19 14.59
C PRO A 377 -22.52 11.01 13.96
N PRO A 378 -21.79 9.90 14.17
CA PRO A 378 -20.48 9.71 13.55
C PRO A 378 -20.52 9.67 12.01
N VAL A 379 -21.61 9.18 11.42
CA VAL A 379 -21.81 9.15 9.97
C VAL A 379 -22.05 10.55 9.41
N VAL A 380 -22.83 11.38 10.13
CA VAL A 380 -23.02 12.79 9.79
C VAL A 380 -21.68 13.53 9.77
N LYS A 381 -20.81 13.26 10.76
CA LYS A 381 -19.44 13.79 10.80
C LYS A 381 -18.61 13.34 9.59
N ALA A 382 -18.71 12.09 9.17
CA ALA A 382 -18.02 11.59 7.98
C ALA A 382 -18.54 12.23 6.68
N LEU A 383 -19.84 12.46 6.55
CA LEU A 383 -20.41 13.19 5.42
C LEU A 383 -19.92 14.64 5.36
N ALA A 384 -19.90 15.33 6.51
CA ALA A 384 -19.37 16.69 6.61
C ALA A 384 -17.89 16.74 6.22
N TRP A 385 -17.09 15.80 6.73
CA TRP A 385 -15.68 15.66 6.33
C TRP A 385 -15.53 15.46 4.83
N ALA A 386 -16.26 14.52 4.22
CA ALA A 386 -16.17 14.27 2.78
C ALA A 386 -16.54 15.52 1.96
N ARG A 387 -17.57 16.24 2.39
CA ARG A 387 -17.99 17.49 1.76
C ARG A 387 -16.93 18.58 1.85
N GLU A 388 -16.29 18.72 3.01
CA GLU A 388 -15.18 19.65 3.21
C GLU A 388 -14.02 19.32 2.28
N GLN A 389 -13.61 18.05 2.19
CA GLN A 389 -12.52 17.63 1.29
C GLN A 389 -12.81 17.94 -0.17
N LEU A 390 -14.05 17.76 -0.60
CA LEU A 390 -14.48 18.04 -1.97
C LEU A 390 -14.77 19.52 -2.24
N SER A 391 -14.83 20.36 -1.20
CA SER A 391 -14.97 21.81 -1.35
C SER A 391 -13.62 22.51 -1.58
N ASP A 392 -12.51 21.77 -1.61
CA ASP A 392 -11.18 22.32 -1.89
C ASP A 392 -11.16 23.07 -3.24
N PRO A 393 -10.57 24.28 -3.32
CA PRO A 393 -10.51 25.06 -4.56
C PRO A 393 -9.87 24.34 -5.76
N SER A 394 -9.05 23.31 -5.54
CA SER A 394 -8.47 22.47 -6.59
C SER A 394 -9.52 21.65 -7.36
N TYR A 395 -10.66 21.36 -6.74
CA TYR A 395 -11.76 20.64 -7.38
C TYR A 395 -12.80 21.55 -8.04
N LYS A 396 -12.71 22.88 -7.89
CA LYS A 396 -13.76 23.83 -8.33
C LYS A 396 -14.16 23.67 -9.80
N ASP A 397 -13.18 23.40 -10.68
CA ASP A 397 -13.37 23.25 -12.13
C ASP A 397 -13.61 21.79 -12.53
N LEU A 398 -13.48 20.85 -11.59
CA LEU A 398 -13.55 19.40 -11.81
C LEU A 398 -14.87 18.79 -11.31
N ILE A 399 -15.42 19.30 -10.21
CA ILE A 399 -16.63 18.74 -9.60
C ILE A 399 -17.64 19.82 -9.20
N GLU A 400 -18.92 19.48 -9.25
CA GLU A 400 -20.05 20.27 -8.78
C GLU A 400 -20.75 19.52 -7.64
N LEU A 401 -20.82 20.13 -6.45
CA LEU A 401 -21.48 19.52 -5.30
C LEU A 401 -22.96 19.94 -5.25
N LYS A 402 -23.85 18.97 -5.12
CA LYS A 402 -25.31 19.15 -5.06
C LYS A 402 -25.87 18.40 -3.85
N GLU A 403 -26.97 18.88 -3.30
CA GLU A 403 -27.79 18.05 -2.40
C GLU A 403 -28.54 17.02 -3.23
N PHE A 404 -28.74 15.83 -2.67
CA PHE A 404 -29.57 14.81 -3.28
C PHE A 404 -30.62 14.29 -2.29
N LYS A 405 -31.88 14.38 -2.70
CA LYS A 405 -33.02 13.82 -1.97
C LYS A 405 -33.33 12.43 -2.52
N VAL A 406 -33.19 11.43 -1.68
CA VAL A 406 -33.50 10.04 -2.03
C VAL A 406 -35.00 9.87 -2.27
N PHE A 407 -35.35 9.18 -3.34
CA PHE A 407 -36.74 8.87 -3.66
C PHE A 407 -37.25 7.68 -2.85
N ASP A 408 -38.23 7.92 -1.98
CA ASP A 408 -39.06 6.92 -1.28
C ASP A 408 -38.27 5.73 -0.68
N SER A 409 -37.28 6.02 0.16
CA SER A 409 -36.48 4.97 0.82
C SER A 409 -37.33 4.08 1.74
N ALA A 410 -38.32 4.65 2.43
CA ALA A 410 -39.26 3.88 3.25
C ALA A 410 -40.08 2.89 2.42
N GLY A 411 -40.61 3.31 1.28
CA GLY A 411 -41.32 2.44 0.34
C GLY A 411 -40.41 1.40 -0.32
N ALA A 412 -39.15 1.73 -0.59
CA ALA A 412 -38.15 0.77 -1.05
C ALA A 412 -37.88 -0.33 0.01
N TRP A 413 -37.69 0.07 1.26
CA TRP A 413 -37.45 -0.82 2.39
C TRP A 413 -38.62 -1.77 2.64
N SER A 414 -39.85 -1.26 2.58
CA SER A 414 -41.07 -2.06 2.73
C SER A 414 -41.25 -3.10 1.61
N LYS A 415 -40.88 -2.75 0.37
CA LYS A 415 -40.91 -3.66 -0.79
C LYS A 415 -39.84 -4.74 -0.66
N ILE A 416 -38.59 -4.34 -0.46
CA ILE A 416 -37.46 -5.25 -0.61
C ILE A 416 -37.45 -6.35 0.45
N ARG A 417 -37.88 -6.06 1.70
CA ARG A 417 -37.98 -7.08 2.76
C ARG A 417 -38.88 -8.26 2.39
N ARG A 418 -40.03 -8.00 1.77
CA ARG A 418 -40.95 -9.05 1.27
C ARG A 418 -40.40 -9.72 0.01
N MET A 419 -39.76 -8.95 -0.87
CA MET A 419 -39.20 -9.47 -2.12
C MET A 419 -38.01 -10.42 -1.92
N TYR A 420 -37.31 -10.38 -0.78
CA TYR A 420 -36.28 -11.38 -0.46
C TYR A 420 -36.84 -12.79 -0.24
N TRP A 421 -38.12 -12.91 0.14
CA TRP A 421 -38.71 -14.18 0.54
C TRP A 421 -40.04 -14.44 -0.16
N PRO A 422 -40.06 -14.63 -1.49
CA PRO A 422 -41.29 -15.00 -2.17
C PRO A 422 -41.88 -16.36 -1.74
N ASP A 423 -41.13 -17.17 -1.00
CA ASP A 423 -41.59 -18.41 -0.40
C ASP A 423 -42.04 -18.25 1.07
N GLY A 424 -42.07 -17.01 1.58
CA GLY A 424 -42.34 -16.68 2.97
C GLY A 424 -41.23 -17.09 3.94
N GLY A 425 -40.08 -17.56 3.45
CA GLY A 425 -38.98 -18.09 4.28
C GLY A 425 -39.25 -19.47 4.90
N GLN A 426 -40.46 -20.01 4.70
CA GLN A 426 -40.91 -21.26 5.32
C GLN A 426 -40.03 -22.47 4.97
N PRO A 427 -39.67 -22.71 3.68
CA PRO A 427 -38.84 -23.87 3.33
C PRO A 427 -37.47 -23.86 4.03
N THR A 428 -36.81 -22.69 4.07
CA THR A 428 -35.51 -22.54 4.75
C THR A 428 -35.65 -22.75 6.25
N ARG A 429 -36.68 -22.17 6.87
CA ARG A 429 -36.95 -22.33 8.31
C ARG A 429 -37.21 -23.78 8.70
N ASP A 430 -38.06 -24.48 7.95
CA ASP A 430 -38.37 -25.90 8.20
C ASP A 430 -37.13 -26.78 8.05
N ALA A 431 -36.31 -26.51 7.02
CA ALA A 431 -35.06 -27.23 6.81
C ALA A 431 -34.08 -27.04 7.99
N ILE A 432 -33.95 -25.83 8.53
CA ILE A 432 -33.09 -25.57 9.70
C ILE A 432 -33.64 -26.31 10.93
N HIS A 433 -34.94 -26.19 11.22
CA HIS A 433 -35.58 -26.88 12.33
C HIS A 433 -35.43 -28.41 12.26
N ALA A 434 -35.54 -28.99 11.05
CA ALA A 434 -35.39 -30.43 10.84
C ALA A 434 -34.00 -30.97 11.22
N THR A 435 -32.97 -30.11 11.24
CA THR A 435 -31.63 -30.49 11.69
C THR A 435 -31.41 -30.35 13.19
N GLY A 436 -32.38 -29.77 13.90
CA GLY A 436 -32.27 -29.43 15.33
C GLY A 436 -31.37 -28.22 15.61
N GLU A 437 -31.02 -27.44 14.58
CA GLU A 437 -30.35 -26.14 14.69
C GLU A 437 -31.36 -25.06 15.15
N PRO A 438 -30.95 -24.13 16.02
CA PRO A 438 -31.82 -23.02 16.43
C PRO A 438 -31.90 -21.96 15.32
N ILE A 439 -33.06 -21.30 15.19
CA ILE A 439 -33.17 -20.09 14.37
C ILE A 439 -32.47 -18.95 15.11
N HIS A 440 -31.54 -18.27 14.43
CA HIS A 440 -30.83 -17.13 15.00
C HIS A 440 -31.77 -15.89 15.08
N PRO A 441 -31.56 -14.97 16.05
CA PRO A 441 -32.47 -13.84 16.26
C PRO A 441 -32.73 -12.97 15.02
N LEU A 442 -31.69 -12.69 14.23
CA LEU A 442 -31.84 -11.88 13.02
C LEU A 442 -32.58 -12.66 11.91
N SER A 443 -32.41 -13.98 11.82
CA SER A 443 -33.16 -14.84 10.87
C SER A 443 -34.65 -14.82 11.20
N ASP A 444 -35.00 -14.98 12.48
CA ASP A 444 -36.39 -14.85 12.94
C ASP A 444 -36.95 -13.46 12.65
N TRP A 445 -36.15 -12.41 12.87
CA TRP A 445 -36.57 -11.03 12.65
C TRP A 445 -36.90 -10.72 11.18
N ILE A 446 -36.03 -11.11 10.24
CA ILE A 446 -36.18 -10.72 8.83
C ILE A 446 -37.36 -11.40 8.12
N TRP A 447 -37.82 -12.55 8.61
CA TRP A 447 -38.95 -13.26 8.03
C TRP A 447 -40.32 -12.68 8.40
N LYS A 448 -40.42 -11.84 9.43
CA LYS A 448 -41.71 -11.38 10.00
C LYS A 448 -42.64 -10.70 9.01
N ASP A 449 -42.12 -10.01 7.99
CA ASP A 449 -42.98 -9.37 6.98
C ASP A 449 -43.41 -10.30 5.84
N ALA A 450 -42.67 -11.38 5.61
CA ALA A 450 -42.93 -12.33 4.52
C ALA A 450 -43.69 -13.57 4.98
N GLU A 451 -43.47 -14.01 6.22
CA GLU A 451 -44.12 -15.19 6.82
C GLU A 451 -45.66 -15.13 6.72
N PRO A 452 -46.36 -14.01 7.04
CA PRO A 452 -47.81 -13.93 6.91
C PRO A 452 -48.31 -14.04 5.46
N LEU A 453 -47.44 -13.79 4.47
CA LEU A 453 -47.79 -13.88 3.05
C LEU A 453 -47.67 -15.32 2.54
N GLY A 454 -46.81 -16.14 3.16
CA GLY A 454 -46.55 -17.52 2.76
C GLY A 454 -45.95 -17.64 1.35
N MET A 455 -46.05 -18.84 0.77
CA MET A 455 -45.57 -19.14 -0.58
C MET A 455 -46.37 -18.36 -1.64
N GLN A 456 -45.69 -17.47 -2.36
CA GLN A 456 -46.28 -16.65 -3.42
C GLN A 456 -46.42 -17.43 -4.72
N THR A 457 -47.45 -17.12 -5.51
CA THR A 457 -47.65 -17.72 -6.83
C THR A 457 -46.81 -17.04 -7.91
N ALA A 458 -46.74 -17.65 -9.10
CA ALA A 458 -46.11 -17.01 -10.26
C ALA A 458 -46.78 -15.68 -10.66
N VAL A 459 -48.08 -15.52 -10.40
CA VAL A 459 -48.82 -14.27 -10.64
C VAL A 459 -48.38 -13.21 -9.64
N ASP A 460 -48.30 -13.56 -8.35
CA ASP A 460 -47.85 -12.65 -7.30
C ASP A 460 -46.42 -12.17 -7.56
N LEU A 461 -45.52 -13.10 -7.94
CA LEU A 461 -44.17 -12.78 -8.38
C LEU A 461 -44.14 -11.81 -9.56
N SER A 462 -45.03 -11.99 -10.54
CA SER A 462 -45.13 -11.09 -11.70
C SER A 462 -45.59 -9.69 -11.28
N LEU A 463 -46.51 -9.59 -10.33
CA LEU A 463 -46.97 -8.32 -9.76
C LEU A 463 -45.87 -7.64 -8.92
N MET A 464 -45.13 -8.39 -8.11
CA MET A 464 -43.97 -7.87 -7.36
C MET A 464 -42.90 -7.32 -8.31
N ARG A 465 -42.61 -8.02 -9.41
CA ARG A 465 -41.67 -7.55 -10.43
C ARG A 465 -42.14 -6.25 -11.08
N ARG A 466 -43.44 -6.13 -11.37
CA ARG A 466 -44.04 -4.89 -11.88
C ARG A 466 -43.89 -3.76 -10.86
N GLU A 467 -44.21 -3.98 -9.59
CA GLU A 467 -44.05 -3.00 -8.51
C GLU A 467 -42.60 -2.52 -8.40
N ARG A 468 -41.64 -3.44 -8.46
CA ARG A 468 -40.21 -3.12 -8.48
C ARG A 468 -39.82 -2.27 -9.68
N ASP A 469 -40.26 -2.64 -10.87
CA ASP A 469 -39.86 -1.94 -12.10
C ASP A 469 -40.53 -0.55 -12.20
N GLU A 470 -41.76 -0.39 -11.68
CA GLU A 470 -42.40 0.91 -11.47
C GLU A 470 -41.58 1.79 -10.50
N PHE A 471 -41.11 1.23 -9.38
CA PHE A 471 -40.22 1.94 -8.46
C PHE A 471 -38.90 2.34 -9.13
N ARG A 472 -38.29 1.44 -9.93
CA ARG A 472 -37.05 1.72 -10.67
C ARG A 472 -37.21 2.89 -11.63
N TRP A 473 -38.32 2.97 -12.37
CA TRP A 473 -38.58 4.09 -13.27
C TRP A 473 -38.74 5.40 -12.51
N ALA A 474 -39.49 5.39 -11.40
CA ALA A 474 -39.67 6.57 -10.56
C ALA A 474 -38.34 7.04 -9.93
N PHE A 475 -37.53 6.12 -9.42
CA PHE A 475 -36.21 6.41 -8.86
C PHE A 475 -35.27 6.99 -9.92
N ALA A 476 -35.19 6.36 -11.11
CA ALA A 476 -34.36 6.84 -12.21
C ALA A 476 -34.79 8.23 -12.69
N LYS A 477 -36.10 8.50 -12.73
CA LYS A 477 -36.64 9.84 -13.02
C LYS A 477 -36.26 10.85 -11.95
N SER A 478 -36.42 10.53 -10.67
CA SER A 478 -36.03 11.41 -9.56
C SER A 478 -34.53 11.75 -9.60
N TRP A 479 -33.69 10.78 -9.93
CA TRP A 479 -32.26 11.02 -10.10
C TRP A 479 -31.98 11.95 -11.29
N GLU A 480 -32.63 11.72 -12.42
CA GLU A 480 -32.50 12.56 -13.62
C GLU A 480 -32.91 14.01 -13.36
N ASP A 481 -34.06 14.20 -12.70
CA ASP A 481 -34.58 15.54 -12.38
C ASP A 481 -33.64 16.32 -11.44
N GLN A 482 -32.77 15.62 -10.68
CA GLN A 482 -31.78 16.22 -9.78
C GLN A 482 -30.42 16.46 -10.44
N ASP A 483 -30.19 15.95 -11.65
CA ASP A 483 -29.01 16.20 -12.48
C ASP A 483 -27.69 15.95 -11.73
N VAL A 484 -27.47 14.71 -11.30
CA VAL A 484 -26.23 14.24 -10.65
C VAL A 484 -25.66 13.01 -11.38
N ASP A 485 -24.34 12.90 -11.42
CA ASP A 485 -23.64 11.78 -12.06
C ASP A 485 -23.42 10.62 -11.09
N ILE A 486 -22.98 10.95 -9.87
CA ILE A 486 -22.76 10.01 -8.77
C ILE A 486 -23.32 10.54 -7.46
N LEU A 487 -23.55 9.65 -6.50
CA LEU A 487 -23.91 10.00 -5.13
C LEU A 487 -22.81 9.63 -4.16
N ILE A 488 -22.67 10.43 -3.10
CA ILE A 488 -21.93 10.11 -1.88
C ILE A 488 -22.92 10.10 -0.72
N GLY A 489 -22.94 9.03 0.07
CA GLY A 489 -23.89 8.88 1.17
C GLY A 489 -23.47 7.85 2.23
N PRO A 490 -24.29 7.68 3.28
CA PRO A 490 -24.09 6.66 4.31
C PRO A 490 -24.03 5.26 3.70
N ALA A 491 -23.05 4.44 4.11
CA ALA A 491 -23.01 3.01 3.76
C ALA A 491 -23.84 2.13 4.72
N PHE A 492 -24.25 2.68 5.86
CA PHE A 492 -25.13 2.07 6.85
C PHE A 492 -25.77 3.17 7.70
N VAL A 493 -26.74 2.82 8.55
CA VAL A 493 -27.40 3.78 9.45
C VAL A 493 -26.47 4.33 10.54
N GLY A 494 -25.32 3.70 10.78
CA GLY A 494 -24.37 4.08 11.83
C GLY A 494 -23.00 3.42 11.67
N PRO A 495 -22.20 3.33 12.75
CA PRO A 495 -21.04 2.44 12.83
C PRO A 495 -21.46 0.97 12.73
N ALA A 496 -20.49 0.06 12.85
CA ALA A 496 -20.76 -1.36 12.98
C ALA A 496 -21.78 -1.65 14.10
N SER A 497 -22.79 -2.47 13.83
CA SER A 497 -23.87 -2.75 14.79
C SER A 497 -23.36 -3.53 15.99
N ALA A 498 -23.99 -3.30 17.15
CA ALA A 498 -23.90 -4.24 18.27
C ALA A 498 -24.51 -5.59 17.87
N HIS A 499 -24.08 -6.67 18.52
CA HIS A 499 -24.49 -8.02 18.16
C HIS A 499 -26.01 -8.25 18.29
N ASP A 500 -26.59 -8.86 17.26
CA ASP A 500 -28.02 -9.10 17.01
C ASP A 500 -28.86 -7.83 16.79
N THR A 501 -28.26 -6.73 16.32
CA THR A 501 -28.97 -5.44 16.14
C THR A 501 -28.89 -4.84 14.73
N ALA A 502 -28.38 -5.58 13.75
CA ALA A 502 -28.24 -5.13 12.36
C ALA A 502 -29.58 -5.09 11.58
N PHE A 503 -30.60 -4.39 12.09
CA PHE A 503 -31.97 -4.40 11.55
C PHE A 503 -32.17 -3.53 10.30
N PHE A 504 -31.45 -2.41 10.18
CA PHE A 504 -31.75 -1.36 9.20
C PHE A 504 -30.63 -1.18 8.19
N TRP A 505 -30.78 -1.77 7.00
CA TRP A 505 -29.83 -1.66 5.89
C TRP A 505 -30.45 -1.02 4.64
N ASN A 506 -31.42 -0.13 4.85
CA ASN A 506 -32.08 0.69 3.83
C ASN A 506 -31.08 1.45 2.94
N TYR A 507 -30.02 2.02 3.54
CA TYR A 507 -28.98 2.75 2.82
C TYR A 507 -28.25 1.92 1.75
N THR A 508 -28.16 0.60 1.88
CA THR A 508 -27.50 -0.26 0.89
C THR A 508 -28.50 -1.02 0.04
N SER A 509 -29.57 -1.56 0.64
CA SER A 509 -30.59 -2.36 -0.05
C SER A 509 -31.37 -1.60 -1.09
N LEU A 510 -31.59 -0.29 -0.92
CA LEU A 510 -32.19 0.58 -1.95
C LEU A 510 -31.47 0.39 -3.30
N TYR A 511 -30.14 0.40 -3.29
CA TYR A 511 -29.33 0.28 -4.50
C TYR A 511 -29.29 -1.14 -5.06
N ASN A 512 -29.70 -2.17 -4.31
CA ASN A 512 -29.99 -3.49 -4.87
C ASN A 512 -31.37 -3.54 -5.52
N LEU A 513 -32.37 -2.91 -4.90
CA LEU A 513 -33.72 -2.83 -5.47
C LEU A 513 -33.66 -2.21 -6.85
N VAL A 514 -32.89 -1.11 -7.01
CA VAL A 514 -32.71 -0.44 -8.29
C VAL A 514 -31.57 -1.00 -9.16
N ASP A 515 -30.78 -1.93 -8.62
CA ASP A 515 -29.64 -2.59 -9.28
C ASP A 515 -28.55 -1.61 -9.76
N TYR A 516 -28.16 -0.68 -8.89
CA TYR A 516 -27.17 0.35 -9.13
C TYR A 516 -25.82 -0.05 -8.50
N PRO A 517 -24.67 0.13 -9.17
CA PRO A 517 -23.36 -0.19 -8.63
C PRO A 517 -22.97 0.74 -7.48
N GLY A 518 -22.25 0.20 -6.49
CA GLY A 518 -21.85 0.97 -5.32
C GLY A 518 -20.51 0.53 -4.74
N VAL A 519 -19.68 1.49 -4.38
CA VAL A 519 -18.36 1.30 -3.78
C VAL A 519 -18.34 1.88 -2.37
N VAL A 520 -17.87 1.11 -1.39
CA VAL A 520 -17.52 1.66 -0.08
C VAL A 520 -16.08 2.18 -0.10
N ILE A 521 -15.90 3.39 0.43
CA ILE A 521 -14.61 4.04 0.59
C ILE A 521 -14.32 4.27 2.08
N PRO A 522 -13.12 3.89 2.55
CA PRO A 522 -12.74 4.18 3.91
C PRO A 522 -12.59 5.68 4.19
N THR A 523 -12.93 6.12 5.41
CA THR A 523 -12.66 7.49 5.89
C THR A 523 -11.75 7.48 7.11
N PRO A 524 -11.12 8.60 7.51
CA PRO A 524 -10.34 8.66 8.75
C PRO A 524 -11.21 8.70 10.01
N ILE A 525 -12.52 8.81 9.86
CA ILE A 525 -13.43 9.00 10.98
C ILE A 525 -13.60 7.68 11.72
N LYS A 526 -13.40 7.73 13.04
CA LYS A 526 -13.74 6.68 13.98
C LYS A 526 -14.66 7.25 15.04
N VAL A 527 -15.43 6.38 15.68
CA VAL A 527 -16.29 6.78 16.80
C VAL A 527 -15.44 7.18 18.00
N GLU A 528 -15.70 8.39 18.52
CA GLU A 528 -15.03 8.94 19.71
C GLU A 528 -15.78 8.61 21.02
N GLY A 529 -17.06 8.25 20.92
CA GLY A 529 -17.94 7.92 22.06
C GLY A 529 -18.57 9.13 22.74
N SER A 530 -18.25 10.35 22.27
CA SER A 530 -18.78 11.61 22.82
C SER A 530 -19.86 12.24 21.93
N GLU A 531 -20.05 11.71 20.72
CA GLU A 531 -21.00 12.22 19.75
C GLU A 531 -22.44 12.03 20.22
N LYS A 532 -23.29 13.02 19.99
CA LYS A 532 -24.69 13.01 20.42
C LYS A 532 -25.58 13.53 19.29
N TYR A 533 -26.83 13.05 19.29
CA TYR A 533 -27.87 13.71 18.51
C TYR A 533 -28.08 15.14 19.05
N PRO A 534 -28.48 16.09 18.18
CA PRO A 534 -28.92 17.41 18.60
C PRO A 534 -30.03 17.33 19.66
N GLY A 535 -30.08 18.31 20.58
CA GLY A 535 -31.06 18.31 21.68
C GLY A 535 -32.51 18.49 21.20
N ASP A 536 -32.70 19.01 19.99
CA ASP A 536 -33.96 19.23 19.28
C ASP A 536 -34.22 18.16 18.19
N TYR A 537 -33.50 17.04 18.23
CA TYR A 537 -33.66 15.97 17.25
C TYR A 537 -35.00 15.25 17.38
N GLU A 538 -35.76 15.20 16.28
CA GLU A 538 -36.99 14.43 16.15
C GLU A 538 -36.83 13.32 15.07
N PRO A 539 -37.09 12.04 15.40
CA PRO A 539 -36.98 10.95 14.43
C PRO A 539 -37.96 11.09 13.25
N LEU A 540 -37.48 10.80 12.03
CA LEU A 540 -38.30 10.84 10.81
C LEU A 540 -39.35 9.71 10.74
N SER A 541 -39.12 8.62 11.47
CA SER A 541 -39.95 7.41 11.47
C SER A 541 -39.73 6.60 12.74
N GLU A 542 -40.55 5.58 12.97
CA GLU A 542 -40.34 4.62 14.07
C GLU A 542 -38.99 3.91 13.97
N ALA A 543 -38.62 3.47 12.76
CA ALA A 543 -37.31 2.89 12.48
C ALA A 543 -36.16 3.86 12.82
N CYS A 544 -36.32 5.14 12.48
CA CYS A 544 -35.37 6.18 12.84
C CYS A 544 -35.22 6.35 14.36
N GLY A 545 -36.33 6.25 15.10
CA GLY A 545 -36.33 6.26 16.57
C GLY A 545 -35.61 5.05 17.17
N GLN A 546 -35.81 3.86 16.59
CA GLN A 546 -35.10 2.64 16.99
C GLN A 546 -33.58 2.74 16.72
N VAL A 547 -33.17 3.30 15.57
CA VAL A 547 -31.76 3.54 15.26
C VAL A 547 -31.11 4.52 16.24
N LYS A 548 -31.83 5.57 16.67
CA LYS A 548 -31.38 6.46 17.75
C LYS A 548 -31.22 5.72 19.07
N LYS A 549 -32.20 4.89 19.45
CA LYS A 549 -32.14 4.11 20.68
C LYS A 549 -30.93 3.17 20.70
N LEU A 550 -30.65 2.49 19.59
CA LEU A 550 -29.47 1.62 19.46
C LEU A 550 -28.15 2.38 19.66
N TRP A 551 -28.08 3.63 19.18
CA TRP A 551 -26.92 4.51 19.43
C TRP A 551 -26.74 4.81 20.92
N GLU A 552 -27.83 5.12 21.62
CA GLU A 552 -27.81 5.54 23.03
C GLU A 552 -27.55 4.39 24.00
N GLU A 553 -27.81 3.14 23.60
CA GLU A 553 -27.72 1.95 24.47
C GLU A 553 -26.45 1.12 24.27
N SER A 554 -25.61 1.44 23.27
CA SER A 554 -24.45 0.61 22.90
C SER A 554 -23.14 1.40 22.84
N ASP A 555 -22.02 0.71 23.04
CA ASP A 555 -20.68 1.27 22.93
C ASP A 555 -20.06 0.97 21.55
N PHE A 556 -19.93 2.02 20.74
CA PHE A 556 -19.37 1.93 19.39
C PHE A 556 -17.92 2.44 19.31
N THR A 557 -17.27 2.71 20.44
CA THR A 557 -15.94 3.33 20.51
C THR A 557 -14.94 2.62 19.61
N GLY A 558 -14.17 3.40 18.86
CA GLY A 558 -13.10 2.90 17.99
C GLY A 558 -13.57 2.33 16.65
N ALA A 559 -14.87 2.10 16.45
CA ALA A 559 -15.40 1.59 15.19
C ALA A 559 -15.13 2.57 14.03
N PRO A 560 -14.68 2.09 12.86
CA PRO A 560 -14.47 2.94 11.69
C PRO A 560 -15.80 3.38 11.08
N ILE A 561 -15.84 4.58 10.53
CA ILE A 561 -16.99 5.13 9.81
C ILE A 561 -16.63 5.29 8.34
N ASN A 562 -17.47 4.76 7.46
CA ASN A 562 -17.19 4.70 6.04
C ASN A 562 -18.40 5.12 5.21
N LEU A 563 -18.15 5.64 4.01
CA LEU A 563 -19.18 6.14 3.12
C LEU A 563 -19.26 5.26 1.87
N GLN A 564 -20.39 5.32 1.17
CA GLN A 564 -20.53 4.71 -0.15
C GLN A 564 -20.66 5.75 -1.25
N VAL A 565 -20.13 5.39 -2.42
CA VAL A 565 -20.27 6.11 -3.68
C VAL A 565 -21.08 5.25 -4.63
N VAL A 566 -22.14 5.81 -5.22
CA VAL A 566 -23.09 5.08 -6.06
C VAL A 566 -23.21 5.77 -7.41
N ALA A 567 -23.27 4.96 -8.48
CA ALA A 567 -23.60 5.44 -9.83
C ALA A 567 -24.86 4.74 -10.34
N ARG A 568 -25.33 5.11 -11.52
CA ARG A 568 -26.48 4.48 -12.16
C ARG A 568 -26.18 3.05 -12.62
N LYS A 569 -27.22 2.25 -12.78
CA LYS A 569 -27.12 0.90 -13.38
C LYS A 569 -26.27 0.93 -14.66
N TYR A 570 -25.32 0.00 -14.78
CA TYR A 570 -24.33 -0.12 -15.86
C TYR A 570 -23.38 1.07 -16.05
N HIS A 571 -23.32 2.00 -15.10
CA HIS A 571 -22.32 3.07 -15.05
C HIS A 571 -21.14 2.68 -14.15
N ASP A 572 -20.82 1.39 -14.10
CA ASP A 572 -19.74 0.84 -13.27
C ASP A 572 -18.37 1.42 -13.65
N ASN A 573 -18.13 1.64 -14.95
CA ASN A 573 -16.91 2.28 -15.44
C ASN A 573 -16.84 3.75 -15.04
N GLU A 574 -17.94 4.48 -15.23
CA GLU A 574 -18.07 5.89 -14.89
C GLU A 574 -17.91 6.10 -13.38
N LEU A 575 -18.42 5.18 -12.56
CA LEU A 575 -18.15 5.15 -11.12
C LEU A 575 -16.65 5.06 -10.83
N PHE A 576 -15.92 4.19 -11.52
CA PHE A 576 -14.47 4.08 -11.35
C PHE A 576 -13.70 5.28 -11.93
N GLY A 577 -14.16 5.87 -13.04
CA GLY A 577 -13.62 7.12 -13.57
C GLY A 577 -13.80 8.28 -12.60
N ALA A 578 -14.99 8.40 -12.02
CA ALA A 578 -15.28 9.36 -10.95
C ALA A 578 -14.37 9.11 -9.74
N LEU A 579 -14.25 7.86 -9.27
CA LEU A 579 -13.33 7.52 -8.19
C LEU A 579 -11.88 7.86 -8.53
N ALA A 580 -11.42 7.64 -9.77
CA ALA A 580 -10.08 8.02 -10.21
C ALA A 580 -9.86 9.54 -10.15
N LEU A 581 -10.84 10.35 -10.56
CA LEU A 581 -10.81 11.81 -10.42
C LEU A 581 -10.78 12.25 -8.95
N LEU A 582 -11.57 11.58 -8.10
CA LEU A 582 -11.59 11.80 -6.65
C LEU A 582 -10.34 11.26 -5.92
N LYS A 583 -9.45 10.55 -6.64
CA LYS A 583 -8.23 9.92 -6.13
C LYS A 583 -6.93 10.61 -6.57
N ASP A 584 -6.96 11.71 -7.31
CA ASP A 584 -5.76 12.54 -7.57
C ASP A 584 -5.45 13.39 -6.30
N PRO A 585 -4.24 13.34 -5.71
CA PRO A 585 -3.78 12.26 -4.83
C PRO A 585 -3.13 12.77 -3.53
N ALA A 586 -3.56 13.93 -3.00
CA ALA A 586 -3.01 14.51 -1.77
C ALA A 586 -4.00 14.58 -0.58
N ALA A 587 -5.31 14.49 -0.80
CA ALA A 587 -6.29 14.66 0.28
C ALA A 587 -6.81 13.32 0.82
N LEU A 588 -7.53 12.51 0.02
CA LEU A 588 -8.20 11.32 0.55
C LEU A 588 -7.28 10.12 0.86
N TYR A 589 -6.14 9.98 0.18
CA TYR A 589 -5.17 8.92 0.49
C TYR A 589 -4.28 9.26 1.71
N ASN A 590 -3.99 10.55 1.92
CA ASN A 590 -3.23 11.04 3.07
C ASN A 590 -4.09 11.16 4.34
N LEU A 591 -5.41 11.30 4.22
CA LEU A 591 -6.31 11.34 5.37
C LEU A 591 -6.51 9.96 6.01
N VAL A 592 -6.58 8.88 5.23
CA VAL A 592 -6.82 7.53 5.78
C VAL A 592 -5.53 6.88 6.34
N ASN A 593 -4.33 7.36 5.97
CA ASN A 593 -3.06 6.66 6.24
C ASN A 593 -1.94 7.48 6.92
N HIS A 594 -2.20 8.64 7.51
CA HIS A 594 -1.12 9.41 8.14
C HIS A 594 -0.85 9.07 9.62
N GLN A 595 0.03 8.08 9.81
CA GLN A 595 1.29 8.35 10.52
C GLN A 595 2.43 8.40 9.49
N SER A 596 2.84 9.60 9.06
CA SER A 596 4.24 10.00 8.82
C SER A 596 4.33 11.32 8.05
N SER A 597 5.10 12.23 8.62
CA SER A 597 5.27 13.66 8.33
C SER A 597 6.08 14.00 7.07
N PHE A 598 5.97 13.22 5.99
CA PHE A 598 6.89 13.33 4.85
C PHE A 598 6.38 14.16 3.66
N VAL A 599 5.06 14.43 3.53
CA VAL A 599 4.46 14.91 2.26
C VAL A 599 4.12 16.41 2.25
N HIS A 600 4.15 17.11 3.38
CA HIS A 600 3.75 18.53 3.48
C HIS A 600 4.72 19.53 2.79
N ASP A 601 5.93 19.10 2.43
CA ASP A 601 6.95 20.00 1.84
C ASP A 601 6.93 20.06 0.29
N ILE A 602 6.01 19.34 -0.37
CA ILE A 602 5.93 19.22 -1.84
C ILE A 602 5.20 20.41 -2.51
N GLU A 603 4.36 21.15 -1.79
CA GLU A 603 3.44 22.15 -2.36
C GLU A 603 4.07 23.47 -2.84
N ARG A 604 5.38 23.68 -2.68
CA ARG A 604 6.05 24.97 -3.01
C ARG A 604 6.72 25.02 -4.40
N LEU A 605 6.48 24.06 -5.29
CA LEU A 605 7.04 24.02 -6.65
C LEU A 605 5.96 24.26 -7.72
N ASN A 606 6.29 24.99 -8.78
CA ASN A 606 5.40 25.20 -9.93
C ASN A 606 4.97 23.84 -10.53
N LYS A 607 3.67 23.66 -10.86
CA LYS A 607 3.06 22.40 -11.34
C LYS A 607 3.81 21.71 -12.50
N SER A 608 4.49 22.46 -13.38
CA SER A 608 5.28 21.90 -14.49
C SER A 608 6.63 21.34 -14.04
N ASP A 609 7.28 22.00 -13.07
CA ASP A 609 8.59 21.61 -12.55
C ASP A 609 8.45 20.44 -11.56
N SER A 610 7.34 20.38 -10.81
CA SER A 610 7.03 19.27 -9.89
C SER A 610 6.73 17.96 -10.62
N MET A 611 5.97 18.00 -11.72
CA MET A 611 5.74 16.84 -12.59
C MET A 611 7.04 16.33 -13.24
N ALA A 612 7.89 17.24 -13.72
CA ALA A 612 9.19 16.87 -14.28
C ALA A 612 10.15 16.31 -13.22
N ALA A 613 10.14 16.86 -12.01
CA ALA A 613 10.90 16.34 -10.87
C ALA A 613 10.42 14.93 -10.49
N ALA A 614 9.11 14.75 -10.30
CA ALA A 614 8.50 13.46 -9.97
C ALA A 614 8.79 12.39 -11.04
N PHE A 615 8.63 12.74 -12.33
CA PHE A 615 8.95 11.84 -13.43
C PHE A 615 10.45 11.46 -13.48
N ASN A 616 11.37 12.42 -13.27
CA ASN A 616 12.81 12.13 -13.23
C ASN A 616 13.19 11.23 -12.04
N ILE A 617 12.53 11.40 -10.89
CA ILE A 617 12.75 10.56 -9.71
C ILE A 617 12.25 9.15 -9.97
N VAL A 618 11.01 9.01 -10.44
CA VAL A 618 10.44 7.70 -10.82
C VAL A 618 11.34 7.01 -11.85
N ARG A 619 11.86 7.74 -12.84
CA ARG A 619 12.76 7.20 -13.85
C ARG A 619 14.14 6.81 -13.29
N GLN A 620 14.71 7.59 -12.38
CA GLN A 620 16.00 7.27 -11.74
C GLN A 620 15.90 6.21 -10.64
N SER A 621 14.74 6.07 -9.99
CA SER A 621 14.52 5.14 -8.89
C SER A 621 13.95 3.79 -9.34
N LEU A 622 13.10 3.75 -10.37
CA LEU A 622 12.45 2.53 -10.84
C LEU A 622 12.94 2.02 -12.21
N PHE A 623 13.56 2.88 -13.03
CA PHE A 623 13.94 2.55 -14.42
C PHE A 623 15.44 2.72 -14.71
N ALA A 624 16.28 2.88 -13.69
CA ALA A 624 17.72 2.99 -13.88
C ALA A 624 18.40 1.67 -14.31
N GLY A 625 17.72 0.52 -14.33
CA GLY A 625 18.28 -0.78 -14.74
C GLY A 625 19.44 -1.24 -13.86
N SER A 626 20.35 -2.08 -14.37
CA SER A 626 21.55 -2.51 -13.63
C SER A 626 22.74 -1.55 -13.84
N PRO A 627 23.71 -1.48 -12.89
CA PRO A 627 25.00 -0.80 -13.09
C PRO A 627 25.69 -1.26 -14.36
N ARG A 628 26.14 -0.31 -15.18
CA ARG A 628 26.87 -0.59 -16.44
C ARG A 628 28.39 -0.55 -16.30
N TYR A 629 28.87 -0.02 -15.19
CA TYR A 629 30.29 0.15 -14.90
C TYR A 629 30.52 -0.24 -13.44
N THR A 630 31.32 -1.28 -13.25
CA THR A 630 31.55 -1.98 -11.99
C THR A 630 33.05 -2.01 -11.68
N GLU A 631 33.44 -2.60 -10.56
CA GLU A 631 34.85 -2.79 -10.21
C GLU A 631 35.62 -3.65 -11.22
N ASN A 632 34.92 -4.48 -12.01
CA ASN A 632 35.53 -5.28 -13.07
C ASN A 632 35.97 -4.42 -14.25
N ASP A 633 35.27 -3.32 -14.50
CA ASP A 633 35.55 -2.38 -15.60
C ASP A 633 36.65 -1.37 -15.23
N LEU A 634 37.02 -1.28 -13.95
CA LEU A 634 38.12 -0.42 -13.53
C LEU A 634 39.45 -0.90 -14.12
N PRO A 635 40.21 0.00 -14.79
CA PRO A 635 41.54 -0.30 -15.25
C PRO A 635 42.49 -0.46 -14.06
N ASP A 636 43.72 -0.90 -14.33
CA ASP A 636 44.80 -0.76 -13.36
C ASP A 636 45.03 0.73 -13.07
N LEU A 637 44.96 1.11 -11.79
CA LEU A 637 45.10 2.47 -11.29
C LEU A 637 46.48 2.69 -10.65
N LYS A 638 47.46 1.81 -10.91
CA LYS A 638 48.84 2.02 -10.50
C LYS A 638 49.36 3.42 -10.88
N GLY A 639 49.87 4.15 -9.90
CA GLY A 639 50.35 5.53 -10.07
C GLY A 639 49.25 6.60 -10.09
N LYS A 640 47.97 6.22 -9.95
CA LYS A 640 46.86 7.16 -9.75
C LYS A 640 46.67 7.43 -8.26
N VAL A 641 46.46 8.71 -7.96
CA VAL A 641 46.23 9.23 -6.61
C VAL A 641 44.77 9.65 -6.49
N VAL A 642 44.06 9.08 -5.52
CA VAL A 642 42.63 9.25 -5.31
C VAL A 642 42.39 9.74 -3.89
N ALA A 643 41.63 10.82 -3.72
CA ALA A 643 41.24 11.33 -2.41
C ALA A 643 39.73 11.18 -2.22
N ILE A 644 39.31 10.63 -1.07
CA ILE A 644 37.90 10.30 -0.80
C ILE A 644 37.50 10.85 0.56
N THR A 645 36.49 11.73 0.57
CA THR A 645 35.86 12.19 1.82
C THR A 645 34.84 11.16 2.33
N GLY A 646 34.86 10.91 3.64
CA GLY A 646 33.98 9.93 4.28
C GLY A 646 34.34 8.48 3.95
N SER A 647 35.63 8.21 3.74
CA SER A 647 36.16 6.92 3.25
C SER A 647 36.11 5.77 4.26
N ASN A 648 35.73 6.03 5.51
CA ASN A 648 35.75 5.03 6.58
C ASN A 648 34.44 4.21 6.69
N THR A 649 33.35 4.65 6.06
CA THR A 649 32.05 3.96 6.11
C THR A 649 31.26 4.14 4.81
N GLY A 650 30.23 3.31 4.61
CA GLY A 650 29.27 3.46 3.51
C GLY A 650 29.94 3.54 2.12
N VAL A 651 29.42 4.44 1.28
CA VAL A 651 29.87 4.59 -0.12
C VAL A 651 31.35 4.93 -0.23
N GLY A 652 31.86 5.82 0.64
CA GLY A 652 33.26 6.23 0.59
C GLY A 652 34.21 5.06 0.83
N LYS A 653 33.84 4.15 1.73
CA LYS A 653 34.61 2.92 1.99
C LYS A 653 34.59 1.98 0.79
N GLU A 654 33.45 1.82 0.13
CA GLU A 654 33.34 0.98 -1.06
C GLU A 654 34.14 1.56 -2.24
N ILE A 655 34.14 2.88 -2.44
CA ILE A 655 35.02 3.52 -3.44
C ILE A 655 36.49 3.20 -3.11
N ALA A 656 36.92 3.44 -1.86
CA ALA A 656 38.30 3.20 -1.42
C ALA A 656 38.71 1.74 -1.67
N LYS A 657 37.82 0.80 -1.35
CA LYS A 657 37.98 -0.64 -1.59
C LYS A 657 38.17 -0.95 -3.08
N MET A 658 37.30 -0.44 -3.95
CA MET A 658 37.33 -0.72 -5.40
C MET A 658 38.55 -0.12 -6.10
N VAL A 659 38.98 1.09 -5.73
CA VAL A 659 40.17 1.69 -6.36
C VAL A 659 41.47 1.13 -5.79
N TYR A 660 41.49 0.77 -4.50
CA TYR A 660 42.63 0.11 -3.89
C TYR A 660 42.84 -1.30 -4.46
N SER A 661 41.77 -2.07 -4.70
CA SER A 661 41.90 -3.38 -5.35
C SER A 661 42.49 -3.32 -6.77
N LYS A 662 42.56 -2.11 -7.34
CA LYS A 662 43.17 -1.79 -8.64
C LYS A 662 44.46 -0.98 -8.50
N ASN A 663 45.20 -1.14 -7.40
CA ASN A 663 46.53 -0.55 -7.16
C ASN A 663 46.59 0.98 -7.04
N ALA A 664 45.47 1.67 -6.78
CA ALA A 664 45.49 3.12 -6.55
C ALA A 664 46.17 3.48 -5.22
N LYS A 665 46.78 4.66 -5.17
CA LYS A 665 47.16 5.33 -3.91
C LYS A 665 45.96 6.17 -3.43
N VAL A 666 45.41 5.82 -2.27
CA VAL A 666 44.15 6.34 -1.76
C VAL A 666 44.36 7.14 -0.48
N TYR A 667 44.04 8.42 -0.53
CA TYR A 667 43.93 9.29 0.63
C TYR A 667 42.51 9.21 1.20
N MET A 668 42.42 8.56 2.34
CA MET A 668 41.20 8.30 3.08
C MET A 668 40.97 9.46 4.06
N PHE A 669 40.00 10.34 3.78
CA PHE A 669 39.62 11.44 4.67
C PHE A 669 38.41 11.06 5.53
N ALA A 670 38.55 11.12 6.85
CA ALA A 670 37.44 10.89 7.78
C ALA A 670 37.60 11.63 9.11
N ARG A 671 36.46 11.91 9.78
CA ARG A 671 36.41 12.69 11.04
C ARG A 671 37.23 12.06 12.17
N THR A 672 37.23 10.74 12.27
CA THR A 672 37.84 10.00 13.39
C THR A 672 38.98 9.14 12.89
N THR A 673 40.21 9.45 13.33
CA THR A 673 41.43 8.72 12.97
C THR A 673 41.30 7.22 13.20
N ALA A 674 40.88 6.80 14.40
CA ALA A 674 40.73 5.39 14.74
C ALA A 674 39.74 4.62 13.83
N LYS A 675 38.63 5.26 13.40
CA LYS A 675 37.68 4.63 12.46
C LYS A 675 38.26 4.54 11.06
N ASN A 676 39.08 5.53 10.68
CA ASN A 676 39.73 5.57 9.38
C ASN A 676 40.80 4.48 9.27
N GLU A 677 41.65 4.34 10.29
CA GLU A 677 42.66 3.28 10.37
C GLU A 677 42.05 1.89 10.38
N ARG A 678 40.95 1.68 11.11
CA ARG A 678 40.22 0.41 11.06
C ARG A 678 39.73 0.08 9.65
N ALA A 679 39.12 1.05 8.97
CA ALA A 679 38.64 0.83 7.60
C ALA A 679 39.80 0.56 6.63
N ARG A 680 40.95 1.23 6.80
CA ARG A 680 42.19 0.96 6.07
C ARG A 680 42.64 -0.48 6.24
N ASP A 681 42.73 -0.95 7.49
CA ASP A 681 43.23 -2.30 7.78
C ASP A 681 42.28 -3.38 7.25
N GLU A 682 40.97 -3.16 7.33
CA GLU A 682 39.96 -4.04 6.73
C GLU A 682 40.06 -4.09 5.19
N ILE A 683 40.30 -2.94 4.53
CA ILE A 683 40.47 -2.91 3.06
C ILE A 683 41.77 -3.61 2.66
N LYS A 684 42.88 -3.37 3.37
CA LYS A 684 44.16 -4.05 3.12
C LYS A 684 44.03 -5.57 3.26
N ALA A 685 43.35 -6.03 4.31
CA ALA A 685 43.10 -7.45 4.53
C ALA A 685 42.24 -8.09 3.44
N ALA A 686 41.28 -7.34 2.88
CA ALA A 686 40.41 -7.82 1.81
C ALA A 686 41.12 -7.91 0.44
N PHE A 687 42.21 -7.16 0.23
CA PHE A 687 42.98 -7.13 -1.03
C PHE A 687 44.49 -7.19 -0.76
N PRO A 688 44.99 -8.33 -0.25
CA PRO A 688 46.40 -8.47 0.13
C PRO A 688 47.36 -8.35 -1.06
N ASP A 689 46.89 -8.66 -2.27
CA ASP A 689 47.70 -8.63 -3.49
C ASP A 689 47.83 -7.23 -4.11
N SER A 690 47.05 -6.25 -3.64
CA SER A 690 47.12 -4.89 -4.15
C SER A 690 48.49 -4.26 -3.87
N GLN A 691 49.05 -3.62 -4.89
CA GLN A 691 50.26 -2.80 -4.79
C GLN A 691 49.95 -1.33 -4.52
N GLY A 692 48.67 -1.02 -4.23
CA GLY A 692 48.22 0.31 -3.86
C GLY A 692 48.65 0.71 -2.44
N GLU A 693 48.33 1.94 -2.07
CA GLU A 693 48.61 2.46 -0.73
C GLU A 693 47.35 3.12 -0.16
N LEU A 694 47.11 2.98 1.14
CA LEU A 694 46.00 3.63 1.84
C LEU A 694 46.56 4.54 2.94
N ILE A 695 46.27 5.84 2.86
CA ILE A 695 46.78 6.88 3.77
C ILE A 695 45.61 7.55 4.46
N CYS A 696 45.56 7.48 5.79
CA CYS A 696 44.50 8.08 6.58
C CYS A 696 44.86 9.53 6.94
N ILE A 697 43.98 10.48 6.63
CA ILE A 697 44.07 11.87 7.11
C ILE A 697 42.78 12.22 7.86
N GLN A 698 42.92 12.87 9.02
CA GLN A 698 41.77 13.31 9.79
C GLN A 698 41.12 14.54 9.12
N LEU A 699 39.82 14.46 8.86
CA LEU A 699 39.05 15.55 8.26
C LEU A 699 37.64 15.61 8.85
N ASP A 700 37.32 16.68 9.56
CA ASP A 700 35.94 17.04 9.88
C ASP A 700 35.46 18.19 9.00
N LEU A 701 34.57 17.88 8.05
CA LEU A 701 33.97 18.89 7.17
C LEU A 701 33.04 19.87 7.91
N ALA A 702 32.70 19.61 9.18
CA ALA A 702 31.98 20.54 10.05
C ALA A 702 32.92 21.53 10.79
N ASP A 703 34.23 21.45 10.55
CA ASP A 703 35.24 22.35 11.11
C ASP A 703 36.21 22.81 10.01
N LEU A 704 36.09 24.06 9.57
CA LEU A 704 36.95 24.61 8.52
C LEU A 704 38.45 24.67 8.89
N ASP A 705 38.81 24.71 10.18
CA ASP A 705 40.21 24.58 10.64
C ASP A 705 40.73 23.16 10.36
N SER A 706 39.89 22.15 10.59
CA SER A 706 40.21 20.75 10.26
C SER A 706 40.36 20.58 8.76
N VAL A 707 39.52 21.23 7.95
CA VAL A 707 39.64 21.22 6.48
C VAL A 707 40.98 21.78 6.02
N GLN A 708 41.38 22.94 6.55
CA GLN A 708 42.67 23.56 6.26
C GLN A 708 43.85 22.64 6.65
N THR A 709 43.80 22.07 7.85
CA THR A 709 44.84 21.16 8.37
C THR A 709 44.98 19.91 7.50
N ALA A 710 43.85 19.27 7.15
CA ALA A 710 43.82 18.07 6.33
C ALA A 710 44.35 18.32 4.91
N ALA A 711 44.01 19.47 4.31
CA ALA A 711 44.49 19.84 2.99
C ALA A 711 46.00 20.10 3.00
N ALA A 712 46.51 20.81 4.02
CA ALA A 712 47.94 21.05 4.19
C ALA A 712 48.71 19.73 4.39
N GLU A 713 48.17 18.81 5.19
CA GLU A 713 48.74 17.48 5.38
C GLU A 713 48.75 16.66 4.09
N PHE A 714 47.70 16.71 3.28
CA PHE A 714 47.68 16.06 1.97
C PHE A 714 48.80 16.61 1.09
N THR A 715 48.88 17.94 0.93
CA THR A 715 49.85 18.59 0.05
C THR A 715 51.31 18.48 0.53
N SER A 716 51.55 18.20 1.81
CA SER A 716 52.90 17.92 2.31
C SER A 716 53.37 16.51 2.00
N LYS A 717 52.44 15.58 1.74
CA LYS A 717 52.71 14.17 1.46
C LYS A 717 52.59 13.81 -0.02
N GLU A 718 51.97 14.66 -0.83
CA GLU A 718 51.55 14.33 -2.18
C GLU A 718 51.58 15.53 -3.12
N ASP A 719 52.16 15.33 -4.30
CA ASP A 719 52.28 16.34 -5.36
C ASP A 719 51.31 16.11 -6.53
N LYS A 720 50.53 15.01 -6.48
CA LYS A 720 49.54 14.64 -7.49
C LYS A 720 48.18 14.30 -6.91
N LEU A 721 47.12 14.73 -7.58
CA LEU A 721 45.76 14.30 -7.29
C LEU A 721 45.00 14.09 -8.61
N HIS A 722 44.62 12.83 -8.86
CA HIS A 722 43.92 12.46 -10.09
C HIS A 722 42.41 12.51 -9.88
N VAL A 723 41.88 11.98 -8.77
CA VAL A 723 40.43 12.01 -8.53
C VAL A 723 40.13 12.44 -7.11
N LEU A 724 39.33 13.48 -6.97
CA LEU A 724 38.76 13.91 -5.68
C LEU A 724 37.27 13.54 -5.63
N PHE A 725 36.89 12.72 -4.65
CA PHE A 725 35.51 12.39 -4.35
C PHE A 725 35.01 13.20 -3.14
N ASN A 726 34.25 14.27 -3.41
CA ASN A 726 33.45 14.99 -2.43
C ASN A 726 32.17 14.19 -2.12
N ASN A 727 32.37 13.03 -1.48
CA ASN A 727 31.35 12.04 -1.18
C ASN A 727 30.71 12.21 0.21
N ALA A 728 31.46 12.70 1.20
CA ALA A 728 30.94 12.88 2.55
C ALA A 728 29.79 13.89 2.58
N GLY A 729 28.80 13.63 3.41
CA GLY A 729 27.67 14.54 3.62
C GLY A 729 26.83 14.20 4.84
N VAL A 730 26.01 15.15 5.25
CA VAL A 730 25.04 15.06 6.34
C VAL A 730 23.63 15.10 5.75
N GLY A 731 22.81 14.12 6.18
CA GLY A 731 21.44 13.89 5.73
C GLY A 731 20.40 14.67 6.53
N PHE A 732 20.04 14.16 7.71
CA PHE A 732 18.94 14.70 8.53
C PHE A 732 19.37 14.87 9.99
N PRO A 733 20.28 15.79 10.31
CA PRO A 733 20.77 15.98 11.67
C PRO A 733 19.66 16.52 12.59
N GLU A 734 19.95 16.67 13.89
CA GLU A 734 19.02 17.36 14.80
C GLU A 734 18.78 18.80 14.31
N TYR A 735 17.51 19.22 14.27
CA TYR A 735 17.15 20.54 13.77
C TYR A 735 17.83 21.66 14.57
N GLY A 736 18.41 22.62 13.86
CA GLY A 736 19.20 23.69 14.48
C GLY A 736 20.67 23.34 14.73
N SER A 737 21.12 22.13 14.39
CA SER A 737 22.54 21.77 14.45
C SER A 737 23.41 22.72 13.62
N LYS A 738 24.56 23.10 14.16
CA LYS A 738 25.52 24.01 13.52
C LYS A 738 26.90 23.39 13.38
N THR A 739 27.68 23.86 12.39
CA THR A 739 29.13 23.62 12.32
C THR A 739 29.86 24.43 13.40
N LYS A 740 31.16 24.16 13.59
CA LYS A 740 32.00 24.94 14.52
C LYS A 740 32.00 26.44 14.20
N GLN A 741 31.94 26.79 12.91
CA GLN A 741 31.87 28.17 12.44
C GLN A 741 30.44 28.75 12.42
N GLY A 742 29.44 28.05 12.99
CA GLY A 742 28.08 28.57 13.17
C GLY A 742 27.13 28.44 11.97
N TYR A 743 27.55 27.75 10.90
CA TYR A 743 26.70 27.50 9.73
C TYR A 743 25.71 26.36 10.00
N GLU A 744 24.54 26.38 9.38
CA GLU A 744 23.63 25.22 9.36
C GLU A 744 24.40 23.96 8.92
N LEU A 745 24.24 22.85 9.66
CA LEU A 745 25.13 21.70 9.55
C LEU A 745 25.14 21.05 8.16
N GLN A 746 24.01 20.91 7.48
CA GLN A 746 23.91 20.30 6.15
C GLN A 746 24.59 21.19 5.10
N LEU A 747 24.31 22.49 5.09
CA LEU A 747 24.99 23.46 4.23
C LEU A 747 26.50 23.53 4.52
N GLY A 748 26.86 23.55 5.80
CA GLY A 748 28.24 23.63 6.26
C GLY A 748 29.07 22.43 5.82
N VAL A 749 28.57 21.21 6.03
CA VAL A 749 29.29 19.98 5.65
C VAL A 749 29.21 19.70 4.15
N ASN A 750 28.00 19.70 3.59
CA ASN A 750 27.79 19.26 2.20
C ASN A 750 28.39 20.26 1.21
N CYS A 751 28.33 21.57 1.51
CA CYS A 751 28.78 22.61 0.61
C CYS A 751 30.06 23.31 1.11
N LEU A 752 30.04 24.02 2.24
CA LEU A 752 31.16 24.90 2.64
C LEU A 752 32.47 24.15 2.88
N GLY A 753 32.45 23.09 3.70
CA GLY A 753 33.64 22.29 4.01
C GLY A 753 34.18 21.55 2.79
N SER A 754 33.30 20.94 2.00
CA SER A 754 33.68 20.22 0.77
C SER A 754 34.28 21.17 -0.27
N PHE A 755 33.71 22.37 -0.40
CA PHE A 755 34.22 23.42 -1.26
C PHE A 755 35.60 23.92 -0.79
N ALA A 756 35.76 24.22 0.49
CA ALA A 756 37.02 24.71 1.04
C ALA A 756 38.16 23.68 0.85
N LEU A 757 37.89 22.39 1.06
CA LEU A 757 38.84 21.31 0.76
C LEU A 757 39.22 21.32 -0.72
N THR A 758 38.21 21.38 -1.60
CA THR A 758 38.42 21.35 -3.04
C THR A 758 39.25 22.55 -3.51
N GLN A 759 38.97 23.76 -3.02
CA GLN A 759 39.75 24.97 -3.33
C GLN A 759 41.23 24.79 -2.95
N ARG A 760 41.50 24.28 -1.75
CA ARG A 760 42.89 24.03 -1.28
C ARG A 760 43.61 22.98 -2.12
N LEU A 761 42.89 21.97 -2.62
CA LEU A 761 43.43 20.91 -3.47
C LEU A 761 43.43 21.26 -4.96
N THR A 762 42.83 22.39 -5.36
CA THR A 762 42.75 22.80 -6.76
C THR A 762 44.13 23.02 -7.40
N PRO A 763 45.12 23.67 -6.74
CA PRO A 763 46.46 23.82 -7.32
C PRO A 763 47.13 22.49 -7.69
N VAL A 764 46.99 21.47 -6.84
CA VAL A 764 47.53 20.13 -7.11
C VAL A 764 46.72 19.38 -8.19
N LEU A 765 45.40 19.56 -8.24
CA LEU A 765 44.57 19.04 -9.34
C LEU A 765 45.01 19.66 -10.68
N VAL A 766 45.23 20.97 -10.73
CA VAL A 766 45.66 21.70 -11.94
C VAL A 766 47.06 21.28 -12.37
N SER A 767 48.02 21.20 -11.44
CA SER A 767 49.37 20.72 -11.77
C SER A 767 49.35 19.28 -12.29
N THR A 768 48.54 18.41 -11.68
CA THR A 768 48.36 17.02 -12.12
C THR A 768 47.75 16.96 -13.51
N ALA A 769 46.73 17.77 -13.80
CA ALA A 769 46.04 17.77 -15.09
C ALA A 769 46.95 18.19 -16.25
N LYS A 770 47.89 19.13 -16.00
CA LYS A 770 48.87 19.57 -17.00
C LYS A 770 49.87 18.50 -17.44
N VAL A 771 50.15 17.52 -16.59
CA VAL A 771 51.14 16.45 -16.85
C VAL A 771 50.50 15.07 -17.06
N SER A 772 49.20 14.95 -16.86
CA SER A 772 48.45 13.70 -17.02
C SER A 772 47.77 13.62 -18.38
N THR A 773 47.40 12.40 -18.80
CA THR A 773 46.55 12.21 -19.97
C THR A 773 45.25 13.03 -19.84
N PRO A 774 44.84 13.79 -20.86
CA PRO A 774 43.61 14.58 -20.82
C PRO A 774 42.39 13.75 -20.41
N GLY A 775 41.53 14.34 -19.55
CA GLY A 775 40.30 13.69 -19.06
C GLY A 775 40.49 12.68 -17.93
N THR A 776 41.71 12.54 -17.40
CA THR A 776 41.99 11.64 -16.26
C THR A 776 41.97 12.33 -14.89
N VAL A 777 41.96 13.67 -14.84
CA VAL A 777 41.84 14.42 -13.59
C VAL A 777 40.39 14.85 -13.37
N ARG A 778 39.80 14.44 -12.24
CA ARG A 778 38.36 14.60 -11.99
C ARG A 778 38.01 15.04 -10.56
N VAL A 779 36.96 15.85 -10.43
CA VAL A 779 36.34 16.23 -9.15
C VAL A 779 34.87 15.84 -9.16
N VAL A 780 34.49 14.91 -8.29
CA VAL A 780 33.16 14.31 -8.22
C VAL A 780 32.42 14.84 -7.00
N TRP A 781 31.18 15.31 -7.20
CA TRP A 781 30.37 15.93 -6.15
C TRP A 781 29.11 15.11 -5.86
N ALA A 782 28.91 14.70 -4.60
CA ALA A 782 27.73 13.95 -4.17
C ALA A 782 26.49 14.86 -4.02
N SER A 783 25.77 15.05 -5.13
CA SER A 783 24.42 15.61 -5.17
C SER A 783 23.38 14.50 -4.89
N SER A 784 22.12 14.71 -5.28
CA SER A 784 21.02 13.76 -5.09
C SER A 784 19.81 14.19 -5.91
N THR A 785 18.87 13.27 -6.15
CA THR A 785 17.50 13.61 -6.57
C THR A 785 16.80 14.54 -5.56
N ALA A 786 17.27 14.63 -4.31
CA ALA A 786 16.82 15.67 -3.36
C ALA A 786 16.98 17.09 -3.92
N ALA A 787 17.97 17.35 -4.77
CA ALA A 787 18.13 18.64 -5.45
C ALA A 787 16.94 19.02 -6.34
N PHE A 788 16.14 18.03 -6.77
CA PHE A 788 14.95 18.25 -7.62
C PHE A 788 13.74 18.72 -6.81
N TRP A 789 13.79 18.62 -5.48
CA TRP A 789 12.72 18.98 -4.56
C TRP A 789 12.85 20.39 -3.95
N THR A 790 13.74 21.22 -4.49
CA THR A 790 13.86 22.61 -4.08
C THR A 790 13.79 23.55 -5.26
N SER A 791 13.27 24.75 -5.02
CA SER A 791 13.13 25.76 -6.07
C SER A 791 14.48 26.38 -6.38
N THR A 792 14.81 26.51 -7.67
CA THR A 792 15.99 27.24 -8.11
C THR A 792 15.79 28.76 -8.01
N LYS A 793 14.54 29.24 -7.94
CA LYS A 793 14.23 30.67 -7.82
C LYS A 793 14.78 31.21 -6.51
N LYS A 794 15.46 32.36 -6.58
CA LYS A 794 16.03 33.05 -5.41
C LYS A 794 16.91 32.13 -4.55
N TYR A 795 17.64 31.21 -5.19
CA TYR A 795 18.43 30.19 -4.50
C TYR A 795 19.35 30.76 -3.42
N ILE A 796 20.05 31.88 -3.68
CA ILE A 796 20.92 32.53 -2.70
C ILE A 796 20.16 33.10 -1.50
N GLU A 797 18.99 33.70 -1.71
CA GLU A 797 18.15 34.17 -0.60
C GLU A 797 17.72 33.00 0.29
N ARG A 798 17.46 31.83 -0.31
CA ARG A 798 17.14 30.60 0.43
C ARG A 798 18.33 30.06 1.21
N VAL A 799 19.52 30.04 0.61
CA VAL A 799 20.78 29.68 1.31
C VAL A 799 21.01 30.60 2.51
N LYS A 800 20.84 31.92 2.36
CA LYS A 800 20.98 32.88 3.46
C LYS A 800 19.91 32.73 4.56
N ASN A 801 18.75 32.15 4.23
CA ASN A 801 17.65 31.90 5.16
C ASN A 801 17.44 30.40 5.44
N ILE A 802 18.49 29.59 5.31
CA ILE A 802 18.37 28.13 5.36
C ILE A 802 17.86 27.63 6.71
N ASP A 803 18.20 28.34 7.80
CA ASP A 803 17.73 28.05 9.17
C ASP A 803 16.21 28.17 9.36
N LYS A 804 15.51 28.80 8.42
CA LYS A 804 14.04 28.93 8.44
C LYS A 804 13.34 27.84 7.63
N GLN A 805 14.10 26.93 7.02
CA GLN A 805 13.56 25.85 6.19
C GLN A 805 13.45 24.55 6.99
N SER A 806 12.56 23.64 6.60
CA SER A 806 12.48 22.29 7.17
C SER A 806 13.77 21.49 6.95
N LEU A 807 14.06 20.47 7.77
CA LEU A 807 15.24 19.60 7.62
C LEU A 807 15.40 19.03 6.20
N PHE A 808 14.28 18.66 5.56
CA PHE A 808 14.31 18.17 4.19
C PHE A 808 14.64 19.29 3.19
N GLN A 809 14.09 20.49 3.35
CA GLN A 809 14.45 21.63 2.50
C GLN A 809 15.89 22.09 2.72
N GLN A 810 16.42 22.03 3.95
CA GLN A 810 17.86 22.24 4.22
C GLN A 810 18.71 21.22 3.45
N TYR A 811 18.29 19.95 3.44
CA TYR A 811 18.96 18.90 2.66
C TYR A 811 18.91 19.17 1.16
N ALA A 812 17.71 19.43 0.62
CA ALA A 812 17.47 19.66 -0.79
C ALA A 812 18.22 20.88 -1.32
N ILE A 813 18.26 21.97 -0.54
CA ILE A 813 19.06 23.18 -0.84
C ILE A 813 20.54 22.80 -0.90
N SER A 814 21.08 22.09 0.11
CA SER A 814 22.50 21.70 0.10
C SER A 814 22.86 20.78 -1.09
N LYS A 815 21.98 19.86 -1.49
CA LYS A 815 22.22 18.96 -2.64
C LYS A 815 22.14 19.67 -3.98
N LEU A 816 21.29 20.69 -4.11
CA LEU A 816 21.34 21.62 -5.24
C LEU A 816 22.62 22.47 -5.21
N GLY A 817 23.11 22.82 -4.02
CA GLY A 817 24.42 23.46 -3.83
C GLY A 817 25.57 22.65 -4.40
N ASN A 818 25.63 21.34 -4.11
CA ASN A 818 26.65 20.45 -4.67
C ASN A 818 26.57 20.36 -6.20
N TYR A 819 25.36 20.40 -6.77
CA TYR A 819 25.17 20.48 -8.21
C TYR A 819 25.77 21.78 -8.79
N TYR A 820 25.52 22.92 -8.12
CA TYR A 820 26.05 24.21 -8.54
C TYR A 820 27.56 24.33 -8.36
N HIS A 821 28.14 23.80 -7.27
CA HIS A 821 29.60 23.73 -7.13
C HIS A 821 30.23 22.89 -8.23
N ALA A 822 29.65 21.73 -8.57
CA ALA A 822 30.18 20.88 -9.63
C ALA A 822 30.16 21.54 -11.01
N THR A 823 29.03 22.18 -11.35
CA THR A 823 28.85 22.83 -12.66
C THR A 823 29.67 24.10 -12.80
N GLU A 824 29.81 24.90 -11.75
CA GLU A 824 30.68 26.08 -11.76
C GLU A 824 32.18 25.67 -11.75
N TYR A 825 32.55 24.63 -10.99
CA TYR A 825 33.93 24.11 -11.02
C TYR A 825 34.29 23.62 -12.42
N ALA A 826 33.37 22.90 -13.09
CA ALA A 826 33.53 22.50 -14.48
C ALA A 826 33.71 23.70 -15.40
N ALA A 827 32.92 24.77 -15.24
CA ALA A 827 33.03 25.98 -16.06
C ALA A 827 34.40 26.66 -15.90
N ARG A 828 34.98 26.64 -14.69
CA ARG A 828 36.24 27.32 -14.36
C ARG A 828 37.49 26.55 -14.76
N TYR A 829 37.48 25.23 -14.55
CA TYR A 829 38.70 24.41 -14.62
C TYR A 829 38.71 23.39 -15.77
N LYS A 830 37.68 23.40 -16.63
CA LYS A 830 37.67 22.56 -17.85
C LYS A 830 38.83 22.90 -18.79
N SER A 831 39.23 24.17 -18.89
CA SER A 831 40.40 24.60 -19.69
C SER A 831 41.72 24.11 -19.14
N ASP A 832 41.80 23.88 -17.82
CA ASP A 832 42.96 23.26 -17.17
C ASP A 832 43.00 21.74 -17.33
N GLY A 833 42.01 21.15 -18.03
CA GLY A 833 41.93 19.71 -18.28
C GLY A 833 41.24 18.92 -17.17
N ILE A 834 40.54 19.59 -16.24
CA ILE A 834 39.83 18.94 -15.14
C ILE A 834 38.36 18.71 -15.48
N ILE A 835 37.89 17.48 -15.30
CA ILE A 835 36.45 17.15 -15.40
C ILE A 835 35.82 17.33 -14.02
N SER A 836 34.65 17.98 -13.94
CA SER A 836 33.87 18.00 -12.70
C SER A 836 32.43 17.61 -12.93
N VAL A 837 31.89 16.71 -12.11
CA VAL A 837 30.55 16.16 -12.32
C VAL A 837 29.78 16.04 -11.01
N PRO A 838 28.50 16.46 -11.00
CA PRO A 838 27.57 16.11 -9.92
C PRO A 838 26.94 14.75 -10.18
N LEU A 839 26.76 13.95 -9.13
CA LEU A 839 26.07 12.67 -9.21
C LEU A 839 25.00 12.49 -8.15
N ASN A 840 24.00 11.66 -8.44
CA ASN A 840 23.16 11.03 -7.44
C ASN A 840 23.70 9.62 -7.18
N PRO A 841 24.24 9.32 -5.98
CA PRO A 841 24.85 8.01 -5.71
C PRO A 841 23.80 6.89 -5.70
N GLY A 842 22.52 7.23 -5.61
CA GLY A 842 21.40 6.29 -5.52
C GLY A 842 20.70 6.40 -4.18
N ASN A 843 19.58 5.72 -4.08
CA ASN A 843 18.95 5.46 -2.79
C ASN A 843 19.80 4.39 -2.12
N LEU A 844 20.62 4.73 -1.12
CA LEU A 844 21.64 3.81 -0.57
C LEU A 844 21.56 3.64 0.93
N ASP A 845 21.90 2.43 1.38
CA ASP A 845 21.93 2.07 2.80
C ASP A 845 23.23 2.59 3.38
N SER A 846 23.24 3.87 3.75
CA SER A 846 24.43 4.53 4.29
C SER A 846 24.23 4.98 5.73
N GLU A 847 25.32 5.36 6.40
CA GLU A 847 25.30 5.87 7.78
C GLU A 847 24.67 7.28 7.90
N LEU A 848 24.15 7.85 6.80
CA LEU A 848 23.53 9.19 6.76
C LEU A 848 22.26 9.33 7.62
N TRP A 849 21.66 8.22 8.06
CA TRP A 849 20.35 8.13 8.72
C TRP A 849 20.40 8.01 10.25
N ARG A 850 21.56 8.28 10.87
CA ARG A 850 21.82 8.06 12.31
C ARG A 850 20.87 8.77 13.29
N THR A 851 20.17 9.81 12.87
CA THR A 851 19.35 10.70 13.69
C THR A 851 17.85 10.56 13.46
N GLN A 852 17.39 9.64 12.61
CA GLN A 852 15.97 9.32 12.45
C GLN A 852 15.53 8.13 13.33
N ALA A 853 14.24 8.05 13.63
CA ALA A 853 13.64 6.96 14.39
C ALA A 853 14.10 5.60 13.82
N LYS A 854 14.68 4.75 14.68
CA LYS A 854 15.40 3.50 14.29
C LYS A 854 14.62 2.59 13.33
N PHE A 855 13.30 2.66 13.38
CA PHE A 855 12.36 1.89 12.57
C PHE A 855 12.24 2.37 11.11
N LEU A 856 12.11 3.68 10.88
CA LEU A 856 12.06 4.27 9.53
C LEU A 856 13.39 4.09 8.79
N THR A 857 14.51 4.21 9.53
CA THR A 857 15.84 3.93 9.00
C THR A 857 15.99 2.46 8.58
N PHE A 858 15.42 1.50 9.31
CA PHE A 858 15.47 0.08 8.94
C PHE A 858 14.63 -0.25 7.68
N ILE A 859 13.42 0.31 7.57
CA ILE A 859 12.54 0.13 6.41
C ILE A 859 13.17 0.68 5.14
N LEU A 860 13.71 1.89 5.19
CA LEU A 860 14.35 2.51 4.03
C LEU A 860 15.61 1.73 3.60
N ARG A 861 16.40 1.21 4.57
CA ARG A 861 17.59 0.33 4.37
C ARG A 861 17.31 -0.96 3.62
N LYS A 862 16.08 -1.50 3.69
CA LYS A 862 15.72 -2.80 3.11
C LYS A 862 14.90 -2.73 1.82
N THR A 863 14.22 -1.61 1.55
CA THR A 863 13.21 -1.51 0.47
C THR A 863 13.55 -0.47 -0.60
N VAL A 864 14.25 0.59 -0.23
CA VAL A 864 14.57 1.72 -1.11
C VAL A 864 16.07 1.83 -1.31
N PHE A 865 16.84 1.42 -0.31
CA PHE A 865 18.27 1.56 -0.25
C PHE A 865 19.01 0.34 -0.80
N TYR A 866 19.81 0.56 -1.82
CA TYR A 866 20.75 -0.42 -2.33
C TYR A 866 21.98 -0.48 -1.42
N PRO A 867 22.68 -1.63 -1.35
CA PRO A 867 23.94 -1.73 -0.61
C PRO A 867 24.94 -0.64 -1.04
N PRO A 868 25.78 -0.12 -0.14
CA PRO A 868 26.75 0.95 -0.46
C PRO A 868 27.61 0.76 -1.71
N HIS A 869 27.93 -0.49 -2.09
CA HIS A 869 28.76 -0.78 -3.25
C HIS A 869 28.12 -0.33 -4.57
N TYR A 870 26.79 -0.33 -4.63
CA TYR A 870 26.04 0.24 -5.75
C TYR A 870 26.29 1.75 -5.90
N GLY A 871 26.39 2.49 -4.79
CA GLY A 871 26.85 3.88 -4.80
C GLY A 871 28.32 4.02 -5.20
N GLY A 872 29.13 3.05 -4.80
CA GLY A 872 30.50 2.89 -5.26
C GLY A 872 30.56 2.86 -6.79
N TYR A 873 29.74 2.04 -7.45
CA TYR A 873 29.65 1.93 -8.91
C TYR A 873 29.36 3.26 -9.62
N VAL A 874 28.43 4.06 -9.08
CA VAL A 874 28.13 5.39 -9.65
C VAL A 874 29.34 6.32 -9.53
N ASN A 875 30.04 6.27 -8.39
CA ASN A 875 31.23 7.08 -8.17
C ASN A 875 32.40 6.63 -9.05
N ILE A 876 32.70 5.33 -9.15
CA ILE A 876 33.78 4.86 -10.02
C ILE A 876 33.47 5.07 -11.51
N PHE A 877 32.19 5.04 -11.91
CA PHE A 877 31.77 5.51 -13.23
C PHE A 877 32.12 6.99 -13.42
N ALA A 878 31.74 7.86 -12.47
CA ALA A 878 32.07 9.28 -12.53
C ALA A 878 33.59 9.54 -12.55
N GLY A 879 34.34 8.81 -11.73
CA GLY A 879 35.78 8.99 -11.54
C GLY A 879 36.65 8.39 -12.63
N PHE A 880 36.22 7.32 -13.29
CA PHE A 880 37.10 6.54 -14.17
C PHE A 880 36.49 6.10 -15.51
N SER A 881 35.17 6.19 -15.70
CA SER A 881 34.56 5.77 -16.97
C SER A 881 35.07 6.63 -18.12
N PRO A 882 35.40 6.04 -19.28
CA PRO A 882 35.74 6.78 -20.49
C PRO A 882 34.55 7.55 -21.08
N GLU A 883 33.31 7.23 -20.69
CA GLU A 883 32.11 7.96 -21.13
C GLU A 883 32.05 9.38 -20.55
N VAL A 884 32.71 9.62 -19.41
CA VAL A 884 32.76 10.93 -18.75
C VAL A 884 33.99 11.66 -19.28
N THR A 885 33.75 12.71 -20.06
CA THR A 885 34.77 13.42 -20.86
C THR A 885 34.79 14.91 -20.52
N LEU A 886 35.80 15.65 -21.00
CA LEU A 886 35.83 17.11 -20.86
C LEU A 886 34.62 17.78 -21.53
N GLU A 887 34.11 17.22 -22.62
CA GLU A 887 32.95 17.74 -23.32
C GLU A 887 31.71 17.76 -22.43
N ASN A 888 31.46 16.67 -21.71
CA ASN A 888 30.33 16.51 -20.80
C ASN A 888 30.65 16.85 -19.32
N SER A 889 31.76 17.55 -19.05
CA SER A 889 32.02 18.14 -17.74
C SER A 889 30.84 19.04 -17.31
N GLY A 890 30.41 18.92 -16.05
CA GLY A 890 29.22 19.55 -15.48
C GLY A 890 27.94 18.73 -15.66
N ARG A 891 27.98 17.60 -16.38
CA ARG A 891 26.81 16.77 -16.61
C ARG A 891 26.43 15.94 -15.38
N PHE A 892 25.13 15.89 -15.09
CA PHE A 892 24.60 15.09 -13.98
C PHE A 892 24.75 13.60 -14.27
N ILE A 893 25.19 12.84 -13.27
CA ILE A 893 25.26 11.38 -13.36
C ILE A 893 24.13 10.79 -12.51
N SER A 894 23.25 10.02 -13.14
CA SER A 894 22.16 9.32 -12.44
C SER A 894 22.67 8.06 -11.75
N PRO A 895 21.86 7.44 -10.86
CA PRO A 895 22.17 6.14 -10.30
C PRO A 895 22.50 5.12 -11.41
N TRP A 896 23.40 4.19 -11.08
CA TRP A 896 23.91 3.11 -11.94
C TRP A 896 24.82 3.54 -13.09
N GLY A 897 25.39 4.75 -12.98
CA GLY A 897 26.49 5.21 -13.83
C GLY A 897 26.03 5.55 -15.24
N ARG A 898 25.25 6.63 -15.38
CA ARG A 898 24.79 7.11 -16.70
C ARG A 898 24.78 8.63 -16.74
N LEU A 899 25.19 9.19 -17.87
CA LEU A 899 25.02 10.62 -18.14
C LEU A 899 23.53 10.94 -18.22
N TRP A 900 23.10 11.97 -17.49
CA TRP A 900 21.70 12.32 -17.32
C TRP A 900 21.46 13.82 -17.56
N HIS A 901 20.28 14.13 -18.08
CA HIS A 901 19.81 15.51 -18.18
C HIS A 901 19.19 15.93 -16.84
N ALA A 902 19.86 16.81 -16.09
CA ALA A 902 19.25 17.46 -14.93
C ALA A 902 18.02 18.28 -15.35
N LEU A 903 17.18 18.66 -14.38
CA LEU A 903 15.98 19.46 -14.65
C LEU A 903 16.35 20.76 -15.39
N PRO A 904 15.55 21.21 -16.38
CA PRO A 904 15.84 22.42 -17.15
C PRO A 904 16.11 23.64 -16.27
N ALA A 905 15.39 23.78 -15.15
CA ALA A 905 15.58 24.86 -14.19
C ALA A 905 16.97 24.84 -13.52
N MET A 906 17.52 23.66 -13.21
CA MET A 906 18.87 23.52 -12.65
C MET A 906 19.94 23.81 -13.68
N VAL A 907 19.76 23.30 -14.91
CA VAL A 907 20.66 23.56 -16.03
C VAL A 907 20.67 25.05 -16.39
N LYS A 908 19.53 25.72 -16.30
CA LYS A 908 19.45 27.18 -16.46
C LYS A 908 20.15 27.90 -15.31
N GLY A 909 20.03 27.38 -14.08
CA GLY A 909 20.72 27.88 -12.89
C GLY A 909 22.25 27.80 -12.95
N SER A 910 22.80 26.80 -13.64
CA SER A 910 24.24 26.60 -13.79
C SER A 910 24.90 27.46 -14.87
N LYS A 911 24.10 28.04 -15.78
CA LYS A 911 24.62 28.91 -16.85
C LYS A 911 24.69 30.36 -16.38
N THR A 912 25.66 31.11 -16.89
CA THR A 912 25.74 32.56 -16.67
C THR A 912 24.57 33.28 -17.34
N GLU A 913 24.29 34.51 -16.92
CA GLU A 913 23.23 35.33 -17.55
C GLU A 913 23.55 35.62 -19.04
N ALA A 914 24.84 35.75 -19.39
CA ALA A 914 25.29 35.91 -20.78
C ALA A 914 25.02 34.66 -21.64
N GLU A 915 25.01 33.47 -21.05
CA GLU A 915 24.69 32.20 -21.72
C GLU A 915 23.18 31.86 -21.69
N GLY A 916 22.33 32.83 -21.32
CA GLY A 916 20.88 32.67 -21.19
C GLY A 916 20.43 31.93 -19.91
N GLY A 917 21.34 31.78 -18.95
CA GLY A 917 21.07 31.21 -17.63
C GLY A 917 20.53 32.20 -16.62
N THR A 918 20.47 31.78 -15.36
CA THR A 918 20.14 32.66 -14.23
C THR A 918 21.34 32.98 -13.34
N GLY A 919 22.54 32.46 -13.63
CA GLY A 919 23.76 32.76 -12.86
C GLY A 919 23.72 32.34 -11.39
N HIS A 920 22.86 31.40 -11.00
CA HIS A 920 22.77 30.96 -9.60
C HIS A 920 24.02 30.21 -9.15
N ALA A 921 24.61 29.38 -10.01
CA ALA A 921 25.82 28.65 -9.67
C ALA A 921 27.00 29.58 -9.39
N LYS A 922 27.28 30.53 -10.29
CA LYS A 922 28.28 31.59 -10.10
C LYS A 922 28.06 32.37 -8.80
N ARG A 923 26.85 32.86 -8.53
CA ARG A 923 26.56 33.59 -7.29
C ARG A 923 26.72 32.73 -6.04
N PHE A 924 26.39 31.44 -6.11
CA PHE A 924 26.57 30.52 -4.98
C PHE A 924 28.04 30.24 -4.73
N TRP A 925 28.83 30.07 -5.79
CA TRP A 925 30.27 29.96 -5.71
C TRP A 925 30.90 31.17 -5.05
N GLU A 926 30.62 32.39 -5.56
CA GLU A 926 31.15 33.64 -5.00
C GLU A 926 30.77 33.83 -3.53
N TRP A 927 29.51 33.53 -3.18
CA TRP A 927 29.07 33.55 -1.79
C TRP A 927 29.82 32.52 -0.95
N THR A 928 30.03 31.31 -1.46
CA THR A 928 30.77 30.25 -0.76
C THR A 928 32.22 30.67 -0.54
N GLU A 929 32.90 31.23 -1.56
CA GLU A 929 34.26 31.77 -1.44
C GLU A 929 34.37 32.83 -0.36
N GLU A 930 33.40 33.75 -0.30
CA GLU A 930 33.34 34.77 0.75
C GLU A 930 33.27 34.11 2.15
N GLN A 931 32.39 33.11 2.33
CA GLN A 931 32.19 32.43 3.61
C GLN A 931 33.42 31.64 4.09
N VAL A 932 34.26 31.15 3.17
CA VAL A 932 35.43 30.32 3.50
C VAL A 932 36.78 30.99 3.21
N SER A 933 36.78 32.27 2.89
CA SER A 933 37.95 33.03 2.43
C SER A 933 39.15 32.94 3.38
N GLN A 934 38.91 33.03 4.69
CA GLN A 934 39.93 32.89 5.74
C GLN A 934 40.59 31.51 5.76
N TYR A 935 39.88 30.48 5.30
CA TYR A 935 40.31 29.08 5.32
C TYR A 935 40.79 28.58 3.97
N THR A 936 40.68 29.37 2.91
CA THR A 936 41.06 28.99 1.53
C THR A 936 42.21 29.83 0.98
N SER A 937 42.50 30.97 1.59
CA SER A 937 43.67 31.78 1.27
C SER A 937 44.97 31.00 1.57
N ALA A 938 45.96 31.09 0.68
CA ALA A 938 47.31 30.63 0.99
C ALA A 938 47.82 31.39 2.23
N PRO A 939 48.62 30.77 3.12
CA PRO A 939 49.22 31.50 4.23
C PRO A 939 49.94 32.73 3.66
N SER A 940 49.53 33.93 4.09
CA SER A 940 50.36 35.10 3.84
C SER A 940 51.71 34.80 4.49
N ALA A 941 52.81 35.17 3.83
CA ALA A 941 54.18 34.94 4.30
C ALA A 941 54.56 35.71 5.59
N LYS A 942 53.60 35.99 6.49
CA LYS A 942 53.75 36.78 7.71
C LYS A 942 53.46 36.04 9.02
N GLU A 943 53.04 34.78 9.00
CA GLU A 943 52.79 34.01 10.25
C GLU A 943 53.70 32.79 10.40
N SER A 944 54.96 32.92 9.98
CA SER A 944 56.05 32.07 10.45
C SER A 944 56.94 32.89 11.38
N LEU A 945 56.47 33.15 12.61
CA LEU A 945 57.24 33.53 13.81
C LEU A 945 56.24 33.87 14.94
N THR A 946 55.80 32.84 15.67
CA THR A 946 55.54 32.81 17.12
C THR A 946 55.33 31.38 17.56
#